data_AF-A0A7E5WJN7-F1
#
_entry.id   AF-A0A7E5WJN7-F1
#
_cell.length_a   1.000
_cell.length_b   1.000
_cell.length_c   1.000
_cell.angle_alpha   90.00
_cell.angle_beta   90.00
_cell.angle_gamma   90.00
#
_symmetry.space_group_name_H-M   'P 1'
#
loop_
_entity.id
_entity.type
_entity.pdbx_description
1 polymer ?
#
loop_
_entity_poly.entity_id
_entity_poly.type
_entity_poly.pdbx_seq_one_letter_code
_entity_poly.pdbx_strand_id
1 'polypeptide(L)'
;MAPLDLDGETLGAKRKNYNKLLKEAIANNETVPSFKLSENDVQNLFNVDLACHNRDVNYILDVFKCGDMLCVSRAISQSTWLITEQQYSNIINPEYIQKELYPHMCTKAYIKLHKNIRLNIKDELRAEQFYLQETKKTEAIKWLPYCSVTFIGNKIREHFDHINIRIWKRLCERSINIFEIVFEHSQRYKSHQYAHAVLFLLKVDLDKYLDLLEKDQILPKFNDKATHVIMKKSPQRVFDKFHVYMNSIDVATFSKYLKPEEIFTFLCTQINKDANSTLHVYRSLFDYDTLKHFVRRMPKDEQFDFVKKVFIVKQNADIPDDNLVEGTEAYFLRKMHNYGSSPSYLWYRFATFERAFEDITQMLDKGVSHWDKNHMLKVLVLCANNNMKHIYTLLDYYIETNKNESHSNKFHFTTEVLKGTSIYKYDEKTWNKLNELFNSMMIYDEGLINIHYNECLFRESIIIYKVIHDEKVPEVIENRFQFNTLQKYVTKLNEEQGEKVFRYLYDRLLGQFKPIKEEVDLLESVNQIKRILKLLKDWNKELQDYSNVLDKIKELIKIRETNSWKHDLSSIYNFKKSWRRLMFEESIVMHPSEAVCLNALKHDPRLLERYNNEIQELRVKDTIYMRKLLSKFRTFWSRTLAKNWAEAYLHDLIERNDQDSKKKASVRGLCTILTQEPFSDIVEKYKPAQAKIDWNTVDDHVLNIQRFVAKNMHRARPQPPPDSILAYAKGDYLQFALPSLIAIFYNLNISQSKIYIPKLLDAPVSIQKHGIRFAYRKLNDKDSSTVFLNCWKSSKNVSIRAIIFKFTHELLCKETHPDRAVALWELIEMFIDSLTFGEDKKIYELLAGVDKIPINVRANYLMKCYKFMNSLIVNAKETDRDQYIALRSNLIWHSRQIMERLCPNFVVDLIEEHVDDTFFESKGNGMHVYVATGIVPVLSAYVLCTKDENLQIQRYEQVLLPILNRALTMWEESRDGHFYIRSNFMNLINQIQTDLRDYAVENNMNIPLKMFMNIQTELHKSLSLTKNYVLLTRWKLMVALTVLVEKAYPDLKDWMNITKKNAPEFGKLCLQYLKEDVTTYMPCIYKLFSEALNQVISLLQDDEKKEIYDAFLSDEDFIQGYLLTIQMNGSLRNNEELKEKLLSHPSVEVKMHYYDQHQPNSRYLF
;
A
#
# COMPACT_ATOMS: atom_id res chain seq x y z
N MET A 1 -43.47 3.12 38.59
CA MET A 1 -43.98 2.32 37.44
C MET A 1 -43.25 0.99 37.41
N ALA A 2 -43.96 -0.11 37.12
CA ALA A 2 -43.33 -1.41 36.91
C ALA A 2 -42.39 -1.34 35.67
N PRO A 3 -41.23 -2.01 35.67
CA PRO A 3 -40.31 -1.97 34.53
C PRO A 3 -40.96 -2.56 33.27
N LEU A 4 -40.84 -1.88 32.13
CA LEU A 4 -41.33 -2.36 30.83
C LEU A 4 -40.75 -3.73 30.47
N ASP A 5 -41.62 -4.66 30.11
CA ASP A 5 -41.30 -6.00 29.61
C ASP A 5 -41.97 -6.21 28.25
N LEU A 6 -41.34 -6.98 27.37
CA LEU A 6 -41.76 -7.08 25.96
C LEU A 6 -42.35 -8.47 25.67
N ASP A 7 -43.52 -8.50 25.04
CA ASP A 7 -44.15 -9.76 24.64
C ASP A 7 -43.48 -10.39 23.42
N GLY A 8 -43.62 -11.71 23.31
CA GLY A 8 -43.16 -12.51 22.17
C GLY A 8 -41.92 -13.35 22.46
N GLU A 9 -41.84 -14.50 21.80
CA GLU A 9 -40.76 -15.46 22.06
C GLU A 9 -39.47 -15.07 21.32
N THR A 10 -39.56 -14.73 20.04
CA THR A 10 -38.38 -14.41 19.20
C THR A 10 -37.94 -12.96 19.33
N LEU A 11 -36.68 -12.66 18.98
CA LEU A 11 -36.15 -11.30 18.90
C LEU A 11 -36.99 -10.42 17.94
N GLY A 12 -37.51 -11.01 16.86
CA GLY A 12 -38.39 -10.33 15.91
C GLY A 12 -39.73 -9.96 16.54
N ALA A 13 -40.36 -10.89 17.27
CA ALA A 13 -41.62 -10.66 17.96
C ALA A 13 -41.49 -9.59 19.05
N LYS A 14 -40.47 -9.67 19.91
CA LYS A 14 -40.20 -8.65 20.94
C LYS A 14 -39.97 -7.26 20.37
N ARG A 15 -39.25 -7.16 19.24
CA ARG A 15 -39.07 -5.87 18.54
C ARG A 15 -40.37 -5.35 17.95
N LYS A 16 -41.24 -6.23 17.45
CA LYS A 16 -42.56 -5.86 16.94
C LYS A 16 -43.45 -5.33 18.07
N ASN A 17 -43.43 -5.99 19.24
CA ASN A 17 -44.13 -5.52 20.44
C ASN A 17 -43.57 -4.17 20.93
N TYR A 18 -42.24 -4.02 21.05
CA TYR A 18 -41.59 -2.74 21.38
C TYR A 18 -42.05 -1.60 20.46
N ASN A 19 -42.02 -1.82 19.13
CA ASN A 19 -42.44 -0.82 18.16
C ASN A 19 -43.95 -0.51 18.24
N LYS A 20 -44.78 -1.50 18.60
CA LYS A 20 -46.22 -1.30 18.82
C LYS A 20 -46.44 -0.37 20.02
N LEU A 21 -45.83 -0.69 21.16
CA LEU A 21 -45.92 0.12 22.38
C LEU A 21 -45.41 1.55 22.17
N LEU A 22 -44.32 1.71 21.43
CA LEU A 22 -43.79 3.04 21.11
C LEU A 22 -44.77 3.86 20.26
N LYS A 23 -45.43 3.23 19.28
CA LYS A 23 -46.45 3.89 18.45
C LYS A 23 -47.68 4.28 19.26
N GLU A 24 -48.09 3.45 20.22
CA GLU A 24 -49.21 3.73 21.11
C GLU A 24 -48.89 4.93 22.01
N ALA A 25 -47.71 4.97 22.64
CA ALA A 25 -47.29 6.09 23.46
C ALA A 25 -47.16 7.41 22.67
N ILE A 26 -46.66 7.33 21.44
CA ILE A 26 -46.62 8.47 20.51
C ILE A 26 -48.05 8.95 20.18
N ALA A 27 -48.96 8.04 19.85
CA ALA A 27 -50.35 8.41 19.51
C ALA A 27 -51.08 9.03 20.72
N ASN A 28 -50.73 8.62 21.93
CA ASN A 28 -51.30 9.13 23.18
C ASN A 28 -50.62 10.42 23.69
N ASN A 29 -49.63 10.97 22.97
CA ASN A 29 -48.83 12.13 23.39
C ASN A 29 -48.24 12.00 24.80
N GLU A 30 -47.75 10.81 25.16
CA GLU A 30 -47.15 10.58 26.47
C GLU A 30 -45.89 11.44 26.66
N THR A 31 -45.76 12.03 27.84
CA THR A 31 -44.60 12.84 28.22
C THR A 31 -43.47 11.96 28.74
N VAL A 32 -42.24 12.31 28.40
CA VAL A 32 -41.05 11.60 28.90
C VAL A 32 -40.68 12.18 30.27
N PRO A 33 -40.43 11.35 31.30
CA PRO A 33 -39.95 11.85 32.59
C PRO A 33 -38.55 12.47 32.44
N SER A 34 -38.11 13.25 33.44
CA SER A 34 -36.74 13.79 33.46
C SER A 34 -35.70 12.66 33.32
N PHE A 35 -34.61 12.93 32.60
CA PHE A 35 -33.63 11.90 32.29
C PHE A 35 -33.01 11.34 33.58
N LYS A 36 -33.27 10.05 33.82
CA LYS A 36 -32.61 9.24 34.83
C LYS A 36 -32.36 7.86 34.24
N LEU A 37 -31.11 7.43 34.24
CA LEU A 37 -30.75 6.11 33.76
C LEU A 37 -31.32 5.06 34.73
N SER A 38 -32.23 4.21 34.24
CA SER A 38 -32.78 3.10 35.01
C SER A 38 -31.96 1.83 34.81
N GLU A 39 -32.14 0.83 35.67
CA GLU A 39 -31.55 -0.50 35.47
C GLU A 39 -32.16 -1.27 34.28
N ASN A 40 -33.34 -0.87 33.80
CA ASN A 40 -34.01 -1.53 32.68
C ASN A 40 -33.60 -0.89 31.35
N ASP A 41 -32.77 -1.60 30.57
CA ASP A 41 -32.29 -1.13 29.26
C ASP A 41 -33.43 -0.87 28.26
N VAL A 42 -34.51 -1.66 28.27
CA VAL A 42 -35.65 -1.47 27.35
C VAL A 42 -36.41 -0.20 27.69
N GLN A 43 -36.63 0.08 28.98
CA GLN A 43 -37.24 1.33 29.41
C GLN A 43 -36.38 2.55 29.01
N ASN A 44 -35.06 2.46 29.20
CA ASN A 44 -34.15 3.53 28.81
C ASN A 44 -34.22 3.79 27.30
N LEU A 45 -34.21 2.73 26.48
CA LEU A 45 -34.35 2.84 25.02
C LEU A 45 -35.70 3.42 24.62
N PHE A 46 -36.78 2.98 25.28
CA PHE A 46 -38.13 3.46 25.03
C PHE A 46 -38.24 4.96 25.27
N ASN A 47 -37.76 5.43 26.43
CA ASN A 47 -37.77 6.85 26.77
C ASN A 47 -36.91 7.67 25.80
N VAL A 48 -35.75 7.16 25.38
CA VAL A 48 -34.90 7.81 24.37
C VAL A 48 -35.63 7.92 23.03
N ASP A 49 -36.27 6.84 22.57
CA ASP A 49 -36.98 6.84 21.29
C ASP A 49 -38.20 7.76 21.33
N LEU A 50 -38.96 7.76 22.43
CA LEU A 50 -40.09 8.67 22.64
C LEU A 50 -39.63 10.14 22.71
N ALA A 51 -38.55 10.44 23.45
CA ALA A 51 -37.98 11.79 23.49
C ALA A 51 -37.47 12.27 22.12
N CYS A 52 -36.85 11.36 21.35
CA CYS A 52 -36.42 11.64 19.99
C CYS A 52 -37.59 11.91 19.04
N HIS A 53 -38.74 11.25 19.25
CA HIS A 53 -39.97 11.51 18.51
C HIS A 53 -40.61 12.84 18.91
N ASN A 54 -40.75 13.08 20.21
CA ASN A 54 -41.31 14.31 20.79
C ASN A 54 -40.38 15.53 20.62
N ARG A 55 -39.18 15.33 20.07
CA ARG A 55 -38.15 16.36 19.88
C ARG A 55 -37.74 17.07 21.17
N ASP A 56 -37.72 16.34 22.28
CA ASP A 56 -37.24 16.86 23.56
C ASP A 56 -35.71 16.98 23.52
N VAL A 57 -35.24 18.16 23.13
CA VAL A 57 -33.81 18.41 22.94
C VAL A 57 -33.05 18.29 24.25
N ASN A 58 -33.58 18.82 25.36
CA ASN A 58 -32.89 18.79 26.65
C ASN A 58 -32.66 17.36 27.13
N TYR A 59 -33.70 16.51 27.02
CA TYR A 59 -33.57 15.10 27.35
C TYR A 59 -32.48 14.42 26.50
N ILE A 60 -32.41 14.69 25.20
CA ILE A 60 -31.40 14.10 24.30
C ILE A 60 -29.99 14.58 24.67
N LEU A 61 -29.81 15.85 24.99
CA LEU A 61 -28.51 16.40 25.41
C LEU A 61 -28.05 15.79 26.75
N ASP A 62 -28.96 15.49 27.67
CA ASP A 62 -28.63 14.79 28.91
C ASP A 62 -28.29 13.32 28.67
N VAL A 63 -28.97 12.66 27.72
CA VAL A 63 -28.60 11.32 27.27
C VAL A 63 -27.18 11.32 26.68
N PHE A 64 -26.78 12.35 25.94
CA PHE A 64 -25.41 12.46 25.41
C PHE A 64 -24.34 12.52 26.52
N LYS A 65 -24.69 13.05 27.69
CA LYS A 65 -23.80 13.22 28.86
C LYS A 65 -23.78 11.99 29.80
N CYS A 66 -24.72 11.05 29.66
CA CYS A 66 -24.92 9.98 30.65
C CYS A 66 -23.85 8.87 30.69
N GLY A 67 -23.00 8.78 29.67
CA GLY A 67 -21.92 7.78 29.60
C GLY A 67 -22.35 6.36 29.17
N ASP A 68 -23.64 6.05 29.14
CA ASP A 68 -24.15 4.77 28.64
C ASP A 68 -24.18 4.73 27.11
N MET A 69 -23.24 3.98 26.50
CA MET A 69 -23.13 3.93 25.05
C MET A 69 -24.28 3.22 24.34
N LEU A 70 -25.17 2.47 25.01
CA LEU A 70 -26.39 1.95 24.37
C LEU A 70 -27.38 3.10 24.13
N CYS A 71 -27.65 3.88 25.17
CA CYS A 71 -28.58 5.01 25.13
C CYS A 71 -28.05 6.13 24.23
N VAL A 72 -26.78 6.54 24.41
CA VAL A 72 -26.11 7.54 23.58
C VAL A 72 -26.15 7.15 22.10
N SER A 73 -25.82 5.88 21.79
CA SER A 73 -25.82 5.41 20.40
C SER A 73 -27.22 5.44 19.79
N ARG A 74 -28.24 5.12 20.57
CA ARG A 74 -29.63 5.15 20.14
C ARG A 74 -30.07 6.59 19.88
N ALA A 75 -29.87 7.48 20.84
CA ALA A 75 -30.21 8.90 20.73
C ALA A 75 -29.57 9.52 19.48
N ILE A 76 -28.25 9.43 19.31
CA ILE A 76 -27.52 9.96 18.14
C ILE A 76 -28.12 9.43 16.81
N SER A 77 -28.55 8.17 16.78
CA SER A 77 -29.11 7.56 15.56
C SER A 77 -30.54 7.99 15.26
N GLN A 78 -31.35 8.27 16.27
CA GLN A 78 -32.77 8.63 16.11
C GLN A 78 -32.97 10.15 16.04
N SER A 79 -32.02 10.93 16.56
CA SER A 79 -32.07 12.39 16.58
C SER A 79 -31.32 13.04 15.40
N THR A 80 -31.30 12.42 14.21
CA THR A 80 -30.60 12.99 13.03
C THR A 80 -31.16 14.35 12.62
N TRP A 81 -32.42 14.63 12.98
CA TRP A 81 -33.06 15.93 12.80
C TRP A 81 -32.33 17.07 13.51
N LEU A 82 -31.62 16.82 14.63
CA LEU A 82 -30.77 17.83 15.29
C LEU A 82 -29.63 18.32 14.37
N ILE A 83 -29.22 17.48 13.43
CA ILE A 83 -28.14 17.78 12.49
C ILE A 83 -28.72 18.41 11.21
N THR A 84 -29.78 17.80 10.67
CA THR A 84 -30.28 18.13 9.33
C THR A 84 -31.22 19.32 9.27
N GLU A 85 -31.90 19.66 10.36
CA GLU A 85 -32.88 20.76 10.38
C GLU A 85 -32.26 22.07 10.90
N GLN A 86 -32.55 23.18 10.21
CA GLN A 86 -31.89 24.46 10.45
C GLN A 86 -32.18 25.07 11.83
N GLN A 87 -33.37 24.82 12.39
CA GLN A 87 -33.79 25.37 13.68
C GLN A 87 -32.94 24.88 14.87
N TYR A 88 -32.15 23.81 14.71
CA TYR A 88 -31.25 23.28 15.73
C TYR A 88 -29.76 23.56 15.45
N SER A 89 -29.47 24.41 14.45
CA SER A 89 -28.11 24.78 14.08
C SER A 89 -27.33 25.47 15.21
N ASN A 90 -28.03 26.18 16.10
CA ASN A 90 -27.48 26.77 17.32
C ASN A 90 -27.03 25.73 18.38
N ILE A 91 -27.46 24.47 18.26
CA ILE A 91 -27.11 23.37 19.16
C ILE A 91 -26.06 22.46 18.53
N ILE A 92 -26.22 22.15 17.23
CA ILE A 92 -25.25 21.36 16.47
C ILE A 92 -24.37 22.30 15.63
N ASN A 93 -23.51 23.05 16.29
CA ASN A 93 -22.41 23.81 15.67
C ASN A 93 -21.10 23.53 16.41
N PRO A 94 -19.95 23.87 15.81
CA PRO A 94 -18.65 23.57 16.40
C PRO A 94 -18.46 24.17 17.80
N GLU A 95 -18.93 25.39 18.02
CA GLU A 95 -18.71 26.12 19.28
C GLU A 95 -19.51 25.49 20.43
N TYR A 96 -20.82 25.29 20.25
CA TYR A 96 -21.67 24.68 21.26
C TYR A 96 -21.21 23.25 21.60
N ILE A 97 -20.85 22.48 20.57
CA ILE A 97 -20.35 21.12 20.80
C ILE A 97 -19.06 21.13 21.61
N GLN A 98 -18.13 22.02 21.29
CA GLN A 98 -16.82 22.06 21.94
C GLN A 98 -16.87 22.65 23.35
N LYS A 99 -17.69 23.68 23.59
CA LYS A 99 -17.77 24.41 24.86
C LYS A 99 -18.82 23.86 25.82
N GLU A 100 -19.99 23.47 25.33
CA GLU A 100 -21.13 23.09 26.17
C GLU A 100 -21.33 21.58 26.29
N LEU A 101 -21.10 20.81 25.22
CA LEU A 101 -21.35 19.36 25.24
C LEU A 101 -20.11 18.53 25.57
N TYR A 102 -19.03 18.70 24.81
CA TYR A 102 -17.84 17.85 24.91
C TYR A 102 -17.24 17.79 26.33
N PRO A 103 -17.19 18.89 27.13
CA PRO A 103 -16.65 18.83 28.48
C PRO A 103 -17.40 17.88 29.41
N HIS A 104 -18.68 17.61 29.13
CA HIS A 104 -19.55 16.73 29.91
C HIS A 104 -19.79 15.37 29.25
N MET A 105 -19.50 15.21 27.96
CA MET A 105 -19.61 13.95 27.24
C MET A 105 -18.40 13.04 27.43
N CYS A 106 -18.64 11.73 27.42
CA CYS A 106 -17.54 10.76 27.32
C CYS A 106 -16.87 10.84 25.93
N THR A 107 -15.56 10.63 25.83
CA THR A 107 -14.85 10.75 24.53
C THR A 107 -15.42 9.84 23.44
N LYS A 108 -15.90 8.64 23.79
CA LYS A 108 -16.58 7.75 22.83
C LYS A 108 -17.90 8.34 22.31
N ALA A 109 -18.69 8.97 23.18
CA ALA A 109 -19.93 9.63 22.78
C ALA A 109 -19.62 10.80 21.83
N TYR A 110 -18.63 11.64 22.19
CA TYR A 110 -18.20 12.76 21.35
C TYR A 110 -17.75 12.30 19.96
N ILE A 111 -16.82 11.33 19.89
CA ILE A 111 -16.33 10.80 18.60
C ILE A 111 -17.49 10.25 17.76
N LYS A 112 -18.44 9.58 18.40
CA LYS A 112 -19.61 9.03 17.72
C LYS A 112 -20.56 10.13 17.21
N LEU A 113 -20.84 11.14 18.02
CA LEU A 113 -21.65 12.30 17.64
C LEU A 113 -20.98 13.06 16.49
N HIS A 114 -19.70 13.42 16.64
CA HIS A 114 -18.91 14.12 15.63
C HIS A 114 -18.88 13.37 14.29
N LYS A 115 -18.67 12.04 14.33
CA LYS A 115 -18.76 11.20 13.13
C LYS A 115 -20.17 11.22 12.52
N ASN A 116 -21.22 11.18 13.35
CA ASN A 116 -22.60 11.20 12.88
C ASN A 116 -22.97 12.54 12.24
N ILE A 117 -22.52 13.66 12.82
CA ILE A 117 -22.66 15.00 12.24
C ILE A 117 -22.02 15.01 10.86
N ARG A 118 -20.75 14.63 10.75
CA ARG A 118 -20.04 14.60 9.47
C ARG A 118 -20.71 13.72 8.41
N LEU A 119 -21.36 12.62 8.79
CA LEU A 119 -22.03 11.73 7.83
C LEU A 119 -23.40 12.23 7.37
N ASN A 120 -24.06 13.11 8.13
CA ASN A 120 -25.43 13.53 7.87
C ASN A 120 -25.58 15.04 7.59
N ILE A 121 -24.53 15.83 7.80
CA ILE A 121 -24.53 17.25 7.46
C ILE A 121 -24.65 17.41 5.94
N LYS A 122 -25.62 18.22 5.51
CA LYS A 122 -25.85 18.57 4.09
C LYS A 122 -25.60 20.05 3.82
N ASP A 123 -25.60 20.87 4.86
CA ASP A 123 -25.29 22.30 4.79
C ASP A 123 -23.77 22.46 4.64
N GLU A 124 -23.36 22.95 3.48
CA GLU A 124 -21.96 23.15 3.11
C GLU A 124 -21.27 24.20 4.00
N LEU A 125 -21.96 25.30 4.34
CA LEU A 125 -21.41 26.36 5.18
C LEU A 125 -21.17 25.87 6.61
N ARG A 126 -22.10 25.08 7.16
CA ARG A 126 -21.90 24.46 8.48
C ARG A 126 -20.76 23.44 8.44
N ALA A 127 -20.61 22.67 7.37
CA ALA A 127 -19.47 21.76 7.22
C ALA A 127 -18.13 22.53 7.16
N GLU A 128 -18.11 23.67 6.49
CA GLU A 128 -16.96 24.59 6.46
C GLU A 128 -16.62 25.16 7.85
N GLN A 129 -17.63 25.50 8.66
CA GLN A 129 -17.41 25.91 10.05
C GLN A 129 -16.73 24.81 10.88
N PHE A 130 -17.15 23.54 10.73
CA PHE A 130 -16.48 22.40 11.38
C PHE A 130 -15.05 22.22 10.87
N TYR A 131 -14.81 22.39 9.57
CA TYR A 131 -13.46 22.35 9.00
C TYR A 131 -12.56 23.42 9.64
N LEU A 132 -13.03 24.67 9.73
CA LEU A 132 -12.24 25.81 10.22
C LEU A 132 -11.87 25.69 11.70
N GLN A 133 -12.62 24.92 12.47
CA GLN A 133 -12.39 24.71 13.90
C GLN A 133 -11.45 23.52 14.18
N GLU A 134 -11.15 22.70 13.17
CA GLU A 134 -10.25 21.55 13.33
C GLU A 134 -8.78 21.95 13.29
N THR A 135 -8.08 21.75 14.40
CA THR A 135 -6.64 22.08 14.51
C THR A 135 -5.74 21.04 13.84
N LYS A 136 -6.24 19.82 13.64
CA LYS A 136 -5.48 18.72 13.01
C LYS A 136 -5.84 18.58 11.55
N LYS A 137 -4.87 18.80 10.66
CA LYS A 137 -5.04 18.63 9.20
C LYS A 137 -5.67 17.28 8.82
N THR A 138 -5.27 16.20 9.49
CA THR A 138 -5.78 14.84 9.24
C THR A 138 -7.24 14.63 9.65
N GLU A 139 -7.80 15.44 10.54
CA GLU A 139 -9.24 15.45 10.84
C GLU A 139 -9.98 16.46 9.97
N ALA A 140 -9.42 17.66 9.77
CA ALA A 140 -9.97 18.72 8.91
C ALA A 140 -10.29 18.21 7.49
N ILE A 141 -9.34 17.50 6.86
CA ILE A 141 -9.51 16.96 5.50
C ILE A 141 -10.72 16.04 5.34
N LYS A 142 -11.19 15.40 6.42
CA LYS A 142 -12.36 14.51 6.38
C LYS A 142 -13.67 15.27 6.16
N TRP A 143 -13.69 16.58 6.43
CA TRP A 143 -14.83 17.47 6.24
C TRP A 143 -14.95 18.00 4.80
N LEU A 144 -13.82 18.13 4.08
CA LEU A 144 -13.80 18.68 2.72
C LEU A 144 -14.83 18.06 1.77
N PRO A 145 -15.07 16.73 1.73
CA PRO A 145 -16.09 16.15 0.84
C PRO A 145 -17.54 16.65 1.05
N TYR A 146 -17.79 17.38 2.15
CA TYR A 146 -19.11 17.94 2.51
C TYR A 146 -19.16 19.47 2.39
N CYS A 147 -18.05 20.13 2.03
CA CYS A 147 -17.98 21.58 1.80
C CYS A 147 -18.41 21.94 0.37
N SER A 148 -18.53 23.25 0.11
CA SER A 148 -18.74 23.77 -1.23
C SER A 148 -17.53 23.49 -2.13
N VAL A 149 -17.75 23.34 -3.44
CA VAL A 149 -16.67 23.07 -4.41
C VAL A 149 -15.61 24.17 -4.39
N THR A 150 -16.02 25.43 -4.26
CA THR A 150 -15.13 26.59 -4.14
C THR A 150 -14.23 26.49 -2.90
N PHE A 151 -14.80 26.15 -1.75
CA PHE A 151 -14.04 25.99 -0.52
C PHE A 151 -13.05 24.83 -0.61
N ILE A 152 -13.46 23.69 -1.19
CA ILE A 152 -12.57 22.54 -1.42
C ILE A 152 -11.38 22.96 -2.29
N GLY A 153 -11.62 23.63 -3.41
CA GLY A 153 -10.57 24.09 -4.32
C GLY A 153 -9.54 24.99 -3.63
N ASN A 154 -10.00 25.88 -2.75
CA ASN A 154 -9.15 26.80 -2.01
C ASN A 154 -8.32 26.09 -0.92
N LYS A 155 -8.90 25.09 -0.25
CA LYS A 155 -8.30 24.47 0.94
C LYS A 155 -7.54 23.19 0.70
N ILE A 156 -7.81 22.47 -0.39
CA ILE A 156 -7.19 21.14 -0.64
C ILE A 156 -5.67 21.18 -0.73
N ARG A 157 -5.10 22.31 -1.20
CA ARG A 157 -3.64 22.52 -1.31
C ARG A 157 -2.93 22.45 0.04
N GLU A 158 -3.63 22.76 1.13
CA GLU A 158 -3.09 22.70 2.50
C GLU A 158 -2.91 21.25 3.00
N HIS A 159 -3.43 20.24 2.27
CA HIS A 159 -3.61 18.86 2.71
C HIS A 159 -3.05 17.78 1.78
N PHE A 160 -2.25 18.11 0.76
CA PHE A 160 -1.79 17.13 -0.23
C PHE A 160 -1.14 15.87 0.38
N ASP A 161 -0.37 16.04 1.46
CA ASP A 161 0.31 14.93 2.16
C ASP A 161 -0.64 14.01 2.95
N HIS A 162 -1.90 14.41 3.13
CA HIS A 162 -2.88 13.71 3.95
C HIS A 162 -4.04 13.11 3.16
N ILE A 163 -4.10 13.35 1.84
CA ILE A 163 -5.11 12.74 0.96
C ILE A 163 -4.80 11.24 0.84
N ASN A 164 -5.76 10.40 1.22
CA ASN A 164 -5.74 8.97 0.92
C ASN A 164 -6.75 8.64 -0.19
N ILE A 165 -6.65 7.43 -0.77
CA ILE A 165 -7.46 7.00 -1.91
C ILE A 165 -8.98 7.11 -1.70
N ARG A 166 -9.46 6.93 -0.46
CA ARG A 166 -10.89 7.00 -0.14
C ARG A 166 -11.37 8.44 -0.09
N ILE A 167 -10.60 9.33 0.53
CA ILE A 167 -10.90 10.76 0.56
C ILE A 167 -10.81 11.34 -0.85
N TRP A 168 -9.74 10.99 -1.57
CA TRP A 168 -9.53 11.35 -2.97
C TRP A 168 -10.75 11.06 -3.84
N LYS A 169 -11.22 9.80 -3.82
CA LYS A 169 -12.39 9.39 -4.59
C LYS A 169 -13.60 10.28 -4.29
N ARG A 170 -13.88 10.55 -3.01
CA ARG A 170 -15.02 11.37 -2.58
C ARG A 170 -14.90 12.84 -2.97
N LEU A 171 -13.67 13.37 -3.03
CA LEU A 171 -13.45 14.74 -3.49
C LEU A 171 -13.68 14.84 -5.01
N CYS A 172 -13.20 13.87 -5.79
CA CYS A 172 -13.48 13.82 -7.23
C CYS A 172 -14.95 13.55 -7.56
N GLU A 173 -15.71 12.88 -6.68
CA GLU A 173 -17.17 12.77 -6.79
C GLU A 173 -17.87 14.14 -6.66
N ARG A 174 -17.24 15.15 -6.06
CA ARG A 174 -17.79 16.51 -5.92
C ARG A 174 -17.50 17.39 -7.14
N SER A 175 -16.30 17.31 -7.70
CA SER A 175 -15.92 18.04 -8.91
C SER A 175 -14.68 17.46 -9.56
N ILE A 176 -14.68 17.38 -10.89
CA ILE A 176 -13.50 17.03 -11.69
C ILE A 176 -12.40 18.10 -11.61
N ASN A 177 -12.71 19.36 -11.30
CA ASN A 177 -11.68 20.39 -11.12
C ASN A 177 -10.77 20.07 -9.92
N ILE A 178 -11.28 19.30 -8.95
CA ILE A 178 -10.46 18.85 -7.82
C ILE A 178 -9.46 17.78 -8.28
N PHE A 179 -9.83 16.97 -9.28
CA PHE A 179 -8.92 16.01 -9.89
C PHE A 179 -7.71 16.76 -10.48
N GLU A 180 -7.95 17.79 -11.29
CA GLU A 180 -6.93 18.66 -11.87
C GLU A 180 -5.98 19.27 -10.81
N ILE A 181 -6.52 19.94 -9.79
CA ILE A 181 -5.71 20.62 -8.76
C ILE A 181 -4.75 19.66 -8.05
N VAL A 182 -5.22 18.47 -7.65
CA VAL A 182 -4.40 17.51 -6.90
C VAL A 182 -3.46 16.75 -7.82
N PHE A 183 -3.89 16.44 -9.04
CA PHE A 183 -3.10 15.65 -9.99
C PHE A 183 -1.82 16.39 -10.35
N GLU A 184 -1.89 17.70 -10.60
CA GLU A 184 -0.73 18.56 -10.88
C GLU A 184 0.32 18.61 -9.76
N HIS A 185 -0.08 18.34 -8.51
CA HIS A 185 0.81 18.38 -7.34
C HIS A 185 1.23 16.98 -6.86
N SER A 186 0.76 15.91 -7.52
CA SER A 186 1.03 14.54 -7.10
C SER A 186 2.37 14.04 -7.67
N GLN A 187 3.17 13.36 -6.83
CA GLN A 187 4.35 12.64 -7.33
C GLN A 187 3.92 11.58 -8.35
N ARG A 188 4.63 11.46 -9.49
CA ARG A 188 4.33 10.55 -10.62
C ARG A 188 3.91 9.12 -10.20
N TYR A 189 4.52 8.57 -9.15
CA TYR A 189 4.20 7.22 -8.66
C TYR A 189 2.79 7.11 -8.06
N LYS A 190 2.31 8.13 -7.32
CA LYS A 190 0.96 8.14 -6.74
C LYS A 190 -0.12 8.43 -7.79
N SER A 191 0.24 9.11 -8.87
CA SER A 191 -0.66 9.56 -9.93
C SER A 191 -1.40 8.39 -10.61
N HIS A 192 -0.74 7.25 -10.87
CA HIS A 192 -1.40 6.06 -11.46
C HIS A 192 -2.51 5.48 -10.57
N GLN A 193 -2.24 5.35 -9.27
CA GLN A 193 -3.24 4.83 -8.32
C GLN A 193 -4.42 5.77 -8.20
N TYR A 194 -4.15 7.08 -8.20
CA TYR A 194 -5.17 8.12 -8.10
C TYR A 194 -6.01 8.18 -9.37
N ALA A 195 -5.40 8.12 -10.55
CA ALA A 195 -6.10 8.04 -11.84
C ALA A 195 -7.01 6.81 -11.89
N HIS A 196 -6.51 5.63 -11.48
CA HIS A 196 -7.31 4.40 -11.49
C HIS A 196 -8.50 4.45 -10.50
N ALA A 197 -8.35 5.06 -9.32
CA ALA A 197 -9.44 5.15 -8.35
C ALA A 197 -10.62 6.02 -8.80
N VAL A 198 -10.41 6.87 -9.80
CA VAL A 198 -11.42 7.80 -10.32
C VAL A 198 -11.85 7.48 -11.75
N LEU A 199 -11.67 6.23 -12.22
CA LEU A 199 -12.18 5.78 -13.53
C LEU A 199 -13.68 6.01 -13.74
N PHE A 200 -14.46 6.23 -12.69
CA PHE A 200 -15.86 6.62 -12.82
C PHE A 200 -16.03 7.99 -13.51
N LEU A 201 -15.03 8.86 -13.49
CA LEU A 201 -15.02 10.16 -14.19
C LEU A 201 -15.10 10.01 -15.71
N LEU A 202 -14.70 8.87 -16.30
CA LEU A 202 -14.93 8.55 -17.71
C LEU A 202 -16.42 8.66 -18.12
N LYS A 203 -17.33 8.47 -17.16
CA LYS A 203 -18.77 8.60 -17.37
C LYS A 203 -19.30 10.02 -17.13
N VAL A 204 -18.57 10.83 -16.35
CA VAL A 204 -18.95 12.20 -15.97
C VAL A 204 -18.50 13.18 -17.05
N ASP A 205 -17.20 13.24 -17.30
CA ASP A 205 -16.58 14.12 -18.30
C ASP A 205 -15.33 13.42 -18.84
N LEU A 206 -15.51 12.78 -20.00
CA LEU A 206 -14.48 11.95 -20.62
C LEU A 206 -13.30 12.79 -21.09
N ASP A 207 -13.58 13.88 -21.81
CA ASP A 207 -12.54 14.64 -22.50
C ASP A 207 -11.66 15.35 -21.48
N LYS A 208 -12.24 16.01 -20.48
CA LYS A 208 -11.46 16.64 -19.42
C LYS A 208 -10.61 15.64 -18.63
N TYR A 209 -11.14 14.44 -18.34
CA TYR A 209 -10.38 13.41 -17.66
C TYR A 209 -9.18 12.95 -18.50
N LEU A 210 -9.39 12.69 -19.78
CA LEU A 210 -8.32 12.27 -20.68
C LEU A 210 -7.31 13.39 -20.95
N ASP A 211 -7.73 14.66 -21.05
CA ASP A 211 -6.84 15.82 -21.24
C ASP A 211 -5.80 15.90 -20.12
N LEU A 212 -6.24 15.72 -18.88
CA LEU A 212 -5.39 15.78 -17.70
C LEU A 212 -4.39 14.62 -17.62
N LEU A 213 -4.80 13.41 -18.04
CA LEU A 213 -3.90 12.26 -18.04
C LEU A 213 -2.90 12.29 -19.19
N GLU A 214 -3.31 12.82 -20.35
CA GLU A 214 -2.45 12.94 -21.53
C GLU A 214 -1.34 13.97 -21.34
N LYS A 215 -1.58 15.06 -20.58
CA LYS A 215 -0.59 16.11 -20.29
C LYS A 215 0.72 15.54 -19.73
N ASP A 216 0.61 14.58 -18.81
CA ASP A 216 1.76 13.95 -18.14
C ASP A 216 2.05 12.52 -18.65
N GLN A 217 1.30 12.03 -19.64
CA GLN A 217 1.35 10.65 -20.16
C GLN A 217 1.14 9.57 -19.08
N ILE A 218 0.31 9.84 -18.07
CA ILE A 218 0.05 8.94 -16.92
C ILE A 218 -1.32 8.28 -17.09
N LEU A 219 -1.47 7.40 -18.08
CA LEU A 219 -2.72 6.67 -18.28
C LEU A 219 -2.81 5.43 -17.37
N PRO A 220 -3.92 5.22 -16.64
CA PRO A 220 -4.15 3.98 -15.91
C PRO A 220 -4.51 2.85 -16.88
N LYS A 221 -4.35 1.58 -16.45
CA LYS A 221 -4.87 0.45 -17.21
C LYS A 221 -6.40 0.49 -17.28
N PHE A 222 -6.92 0.62 -18.49
CA PHE A 222 -8.33 0.53 -18.83
C PHE A 222 -8.68 -0.92 -19.14
N ASN A 223 -9.69 -1.46 -18.46
CA ASN A 223 -10.27 -2.75 -18.81
C ASN A 223 -11.17 -2.64 -20.05
N ASP A 224 -11.64 -3.79 -20.53
CA ASP A 224 -12.60 -3.93 -21.63
C ASP A 224 -13.76 -2.92 -21.57
N LYS A 225 -14.37 -2.74 -20.39
CA LYS A 225 -15.49 -1.81 -20.18
C LYS A 225 -15.07 -0.35 -20.31
N ALA A 226 -13.95 0.04 -19.72
CA ALA A 226 -13.44 1.41 -19.81
C ALA A 226 -13.00 1.73 -21.24
N THR A 227 -12.28 0.82 -21.90
CA THR A 227 -11.89 0.96 -23.32
C THR A 227 -13.11 1.07 -24.22
N HIS A 228 -14.16 0.27 -24.00
CA HIS A 228 -15.42 0.39 -24.74
C HIS A 228 -16.07 1.76 -24.57
N VAL A 229 -16.07 2.32 -23.34
CA VAL A 229 -16.62 3.67 -23.10
C VAL A 229 -15.82 4.75 -23.83
N ILE A 230 -14.49 4.69 -23.77
CA ILE A 230 -13.59 5.63 -24.45
C ILE A 230 -13.81 5.55 -25.96
N MET A 231 -13.72 4.34 -26.55
CA MET A 231 -13.87 4.14 -28.00
C MET A 231 -15.26 4.48 -28.53
N LYS A 232 -16.30 4.35 -27.70
CA LYS A 232 -17.66 4.75 -28.10
C LYS A 232 -17.83 6.27 -28.19
N LYS A 233 -17.13 7.03 -27.37
CA LYS A 233 -17.31 8.49 -27.25
C LYS A 233 -16.24 9.30 -27.99
N SER A 234 -14.98 8.91 -27.89
CA SER A 234 -13.83 9.63 -28.47
C SER A 234 -12.89 8.69 -29.23
N PRO A 235 -13.37 7.93 -30.25
CA PRO A 235 -12.53 6.99 -30.99
C PRO A 235 -11.37 7.67 -31.73
N GLN A 236 -11.63 8.81 -32.38
CA GLN A 236 -10.62 9.52 -33.17
C GLN A 236 -9.43 9.96 -32.31
N ARG A 237 -9.70 10.43 -31.09
CA ARG A 237 -8.67 10.80 -30.10
C ARG A 237 -7.70 9.65 -29.83
N VAL A 238 -8.22 8.43 -29.67
CA VAL A 238 -7.39 7.24 -29.45
C VAL A 238 -6.66 6.81 -30.72
N PHE A 239 -7.29 6.92 -31.89
CA PHE A 239 -6.63 6.64 -33.18
C PHE A 239 -5.45 7.58 -33.45
N ASP A 240 -5.64 8.88 -33.21
CA ASP A 240 -4.61 9.90 -33.45
C ASP A 240 -3.43 9.72 -32.49
N LYS A 241 -3.72 9.44 -31.20
CA LYS A 241 -2.75 9.29 -30.11
C LYS A 241 -2.49 7.84 -29.70
N PHE A 242 -2.57 6.89 -30.64
CA PHE A 242 -2.51 5.46 -30.31
C PHE A 242 -1.27 5.05 -29.49
N HIS A 243 -0.08 5.62 -29.76
CA HIS A 243 1.13 5.39 -28.96
C HIS A 243 0.96 5.66 -27.46
N VAL A 244 0.19 6.68 -27.09
CA VAL A 244 -0.06 7.03 -25.69
C VAL A 244 -0.94 5.97 -25.05
N TYR A 245 -1.97 5.51 -25.77
CA TYR A 245 -3.02 4.64 -25.27
C TYR A 245 -2.70 3.15 -25.34
N MET A 246 -1.83 2.70 -26.24
CA MET A 246 -1.63 1.29 -26.59
C MET A 246 -1.32 0.41 -25.37
N ASN A 247 -0.53 0.90 -24.42
CA ASN A 247 -0.16 0.16 -23.20
C ASN A 247 -1.23 0.22 -22.09
N SER A 248 -2.26 1.06 -22.28
CA SER A 248 -3.30 1.36 -21.28
C SER A 248 -4.65 0.79 -21.66
N ILE A 249 -4.97 0.64 -22.95
CA ILE A 249 -6.27 0.13 -23.41
C ILE A 249 -6.29 -1.40 -23.56
N ASP A 250 -7.49 -1.97 -23.49
CA ASP A 250 -7.73 -3.35 -23.91
C ASP A 250 -7.69 -3.47 -25.45
N VAL A 251 -6.58 -3.95 -25.99
CA VAL A 251 -6.32 -4.06 -27.44
C VAL A 251 -7.39 -4.92 -28.14
N ALA A 252 -7.86 -5.99 -27.49
CA ALA A 252 -8.90 -6.85 -28.02
C ALA A 252 -10.22 -6.09 -28.24
N THR A 253 -10.62 -5.22 -27.31
CA THR A 253 -11.79 -4.35 -27.46
C THR A 253 -11.54 -3.24 -28.47
N PHE A 254 -10.38 -2.59 -28.45
CA PHE A 254 -10.00 -1.55 -29.42
C PHE A 254 -10.11 -2.04 -30.87
N SER A 255 -9.56 -3.23 -31.17
CA SER A 255 -9.57 -3.81 -32.54
C SER A 255 -10.98 -4.00 -33.12
N LYS A 256 -12.04 -4.04 -32.29
CA LYS A 256 -13.43 -4.15 -32.74
C LYS A 256 -13.98 -2.86 -33.35
N TYR A 257 -13.36 -1.72 -33.07
CA TYR A 257 -13.75 -0.41 -33.58
C TYR A 257 -13.09 -0.02 -34.90
N LEU A 258 -12.12 -0.82 -35.36
CA LEU A 258 -11.57 -0.70 -36.71
C LEU A 258 -12.44 -1.47 -37.69
N LYS A 259 -12.68 -0.91 -38.88
CA LYS A 259 -13.32 -1.65 -39.97
C LYS A 259 -12.34 -2.70 -40.51
N PRO A 260 -12.81 -3.90 -40.90
CA PRO A 260 -11.95 -4.97 -41.42
C PRO A 260 -10.97 -4.52 -42.51
N GLU A 261 -11.43 -3.67 -43.42
CA GLU A 261 -10.68 -3.21 -44.60
C GLU A 261 -9.61 -2.16 -44.25
N GLU A 262 -9.77 -1.47 -43.11
CA GLU A 262 -8.89 -0.35 -42.69
C GLU A 262 -7.72 -0.82 -41.81
N ILE A 263 -7.70 -2.09 -41.39
CA ILE A 263 -6.71 -2.59 -40.41
C ILE A 263 -5.29 -2.56 -40.99
N PHE A 264 -5.10 -2.99 -42.23
CA PHE A 264 -3.78 -2.96 -42.86
C PHE A 264 -3.26 -1.52 -42.95
N THR A 265 -4.09 -0.59 -43.42
CA THR A 265 -3.79 0.84 -43.48
C THR A 265 -3.47 1.42 -42.10
N PHE A 266 -4.22 1.03 -41.06
CA PHE A 266 -3.95 1.44 -39.68
C PHE A 266 -2.57 0.98 -39.21
N LEU A 267 -2.21 -0.29 -39.45
CA LEU A 267 -0.91 -0.84 -39.08
C LEU A 267 0.24 -0.13 -39.83
N CYS A 268 0.09 0.11 -41.14
CA CYS A 268 1.05 0.88 -41.94
C CYS A 268 1.22 2.30 -41.39
N THR A 269 0.12 2.94 -40.97
CA THR A 269 0.16 4.28 -40.35
C THR A 269 0.97 4.27 -39.05
N GLN A 270 0.88 3.23 -38.23
CA GLN A 270 1.68 3.14 -37.00
C GLN A 270 3.17 2.94 -37.30
N ILE A 271 3.53 2.22 -38.37
CA ILE A 271 4.92 2.06 -38.80
C ILE A 271 5.52 3.39 -39.23
N ASN A 272 4.81 4.17 -40.04
CA ASN A 272 5.27 5.51 -40.43
C ASN A 272 5.45 6.42 -39.20
N LYS A 273 4.58 6.29 -38.19
CA LYS A 273 4.75 7.02 -36.92
C LYS A 273 5.95 6.51 -36.09
N ASP A 274 6.26 5.22 -36.13
CA ASP A 274 7.43 4.63 -35.44
C ASP A 274 8.76 4.93 -36.15
N ALA A 275 8.79 4.96 -37.48
CA ALA A 275 9.97 5.35 -38.25
C ALA A 275 10.46 6.76 -37.91
N ASN A 276 9.53 7.62 -37.48
CA ASN A 276 9.79 8.98 -37.00
C ASN A 276 9.88 9.08 -35.46
N SER A 277 9.95 7.96 -34.72
CA SER A 277 9.92 7.91 -33.25
C SER A 277 11.15 7.22 -32.65
N THR A 278 11.81 7.86 -31.68
CA THR A 278 13.01 7.36 -30.99
C THR A 278 12.74 6.27 -29.93
N LEU A 279 11.48 6.04 -29.57
CA LEU A 279 11.12 5.20 -28.42
C LEU A 279 10.78 3.74 -28.77
N HIS A 280 10.79 3.35 -30.06
CA HIS A 280 10.44 2.00 -30.53
C HIS A 280 9.16 1.43 -29.88
N VAL A 281 8.21 2.30 -29.54
CA VAL A 281 7.03 1.96 -28.71
C VAL A 281 6.17 0.89 -29.38
N TYR A 282 6.22 0.84 -30.71
CA TYR A 282 5.35 0.02 -31.53
C TYR A 282 5.91 -1.38 -31.83
N ARG A 283 7.11 -1.76 -31.37
CA ARG A 283 7.64 -3.11 -31.61
C ARG A 283 6.72 -4.19 -31.04
N SER A 284 6.20 -3.96 -29.82
CA SER A 284 5.26 -4.87 -29.15
C SER A 284 3.90 -5.00 -29.86
N LEU A 285 3.58 -4.10 -30.81
CA LEU A 285 2.34 -4.16 -31.61
C LEU A 285 2.38 -5.35 -32.58
N PHE A 286 3.57 -5.64 -33.12
CA PHE A 286 3.78 -6.62 -34.18
C PHE A 286 4.15 -8.02 -33.64
N ASP A 287 4.28 -8.15 -32.32
CA ASP A 287 4.34 -9.46 -31.70
C ASP A 287 2.97 -10.16 -31.78
N TYR A 288 3.00 -11.50 -31.86
CA TYR A 288 1.81 -12.33 -32.03
C TYR A 288 0.73 -12.02 -30.99
N ASP A 289 1.12 -11.78 -29.72
CA ASP A 289 0.15 -11.58 -28.64
C ASP A 289 -0.70 -10.32 -28.78
N THR A 290 -0.20 -9.30 -29.48
CA THR A 290 -0.94 -8.07 -29.75
C THR A 290 -1.56 -8.12 -31.13
N LEU A 291 -0.76 -8.43 -32.17
CA LEU A 291 -1.18 -8.36 -33.57
C LEU A 291 -2.31 -9.34 -33.91
N LYS A 292 -2.39 -10.49 -33.21
CA LYS A 292 -3.46 -11.49 -33.45
C LYS A 292 -4.87 -10.90 -33.33
N HIS A 293 -5.05 -9.87 -32.50
CA HIS A 293 -6.34 -9.22 -32.32
C HIS A 293 -6.75 -8.41 -33.56
N PHE A 294 -5.78 -7.79 -34.24
CA PHE A 294 -5.97 -7.07 -35.49
C PHE A 294 -6.18 -8.03 -36.67
N VAL A 295 -5.31 -9.03 -36.83
CA VAL A 295 -5.43 -9.98 -37.96
C VAL A 295 -6.77 -10.71 -37.96
N ARG A 296 -7.27 -11.13 -36.80
CA ARG A 296 -8.60 -11.77 -36.67
C ARG A 296 -9.77 -10.91 -37.16
N ARG A 297 -9.56 -9.60 -37.30
CA ARG A 297 -10.57 -8.64 -37.72
C ARG A 297 -10.46 -8.28 -39.20
N MET A 298 -9.37 -8.62 -39.88
CA MET A 298 -9.23 -8.50 -41.34
C MET A 298 -10.21 -9.45 -42.07
N PRO A 299 -10.53 -9.22 -43.35
CA PRO A 299 -11.32 -10.14 -44.17
C PRO A 299 -10.76 -11.57 -44.10
N LYS A 300 -11.63 -12.56 -43.88
CA LYS A 300 -11.23 -13.93 -43.52
C LYS A 300 -10.27 -14.56 -44.54
N ASP A 301 -10.50 -14.28 -45.82
CA ASP A 301 -9.73 -14.83 -46.93
C ASP A 301 -8.35 -14.15 -47.07
N GLU A 302 -8.15 -12.97 -46.49
CA GLU A 302 -6.89 -12.21 -46.55
C GLU A 302 -5.99 -12.46 -45.32
N GLN A 303 -6.52 -13.01 -44.22
CA GLN A 303 -5.79 -13.14 -42.96
C GLN A 303 -4.50 -13.94 -43.11
N PHE A 304 -4.59 -15.11 -43.75
CA PHE A 304 -3.44 -15.97 -43.95
C PHE A 304 -2.46 -15.39 -44.96
N ASP A 305 -2.96 -14.85 -46.07
CA ASP A 305 -2.12 -14.25 -47.10
C ASP A 305 -1.29 -13.09 -46.54
N PHE A 306 -1.89 -12.24 -45.71
CA PHE A 306 -1.19 -11.16 -45.01
C PHE A 306 -0.04 -11.70 -44.15
N VAL A 307 -0.33 -12.61 -43.20
CA VAL A 307 0.72 -13.11 -42.30
C VAL A 307 1.75 -13.98 -43.03
N LYS A 308 1.37 -14.64 -44.12
CA LYS A 308 2.26 -15.42 -44.98
C LYS A 308 3.28 -14.51 -45.65
N LYS A 309 2.83 -13.41 -46.26
CA LYS A 309 3.72 -12.41 -46.89
C LYS A 309 4.68 -11.79 -45.87
N VAL A 310 4.17 -11.38 -44.70
CA VAL A 310 4.97 -10.64 -43.71
C VAL A 310 5.91 -11.54 -42.90
N PHE A 311 5.38 -12.60 -42.27
CA PHE A 311 6.11 -13.30 -41.20
C PHE A 311 6.57 -14.71 -41.56
N ILE A 312 6.00 -15.33 -42.60
CA ILE A 312 6.34 -16.71 -43.01
C ILE A 312 7.35 -16.70 -44.15
N VAL A 313 6.95 -16.19 -45.32
CA VAL A 313 7.80 -16.08 -46.52
C VAL A 313 8.75 -14.89 -46.39
N LYS A 314 8.35 -13.87 -45.62
CA LYS A 314 9.11 -12.62 -45.44
C LYS A 314 9.39 -11.98 -46.79
N GLN A 315 8.33 -11.77 -47.55
CA GLN A 315 8.39 -11.16 -48.87
C GLN A 315 9.14 -9.82 -48.77
N ASN A 316 10.08 -9.59 -49.68
CA ASN A 316 10.99 -8.43 -49.69
C ASN A 316 12.10 -8.46 -48.63
N ALA A 317 12.39 -9.60 -48.00
CA ALA A 317 13.45 -9.68 -47.00
C ALA A 317 14.88 -9.51 -47.57
N ASP A 318 15.07 -9.85 -48.83
CA ASP A 318 16.38 -9.79 -49.51
C ASP A 318 16.60 -8.47 -50.26
N ILE A 319 15.61 -7.56 -50.27
CA ILE A 319 15.78 -6.23 -50.86
C ILE A 319 16.70 -5.42 -49.93
N PRO A 320 17.84 -4.89 -50.42
CA PRO A 320 18.68 -3.99 -49.63
C PRO A 320 17.88 -2.80 -49.15
N ASP A 321 18.10 -2.35 -47.91
CA ASP A 321 17.33 -1.25 -47.32
C ASP A 321 17.40 0.03 -48.16
N ASP A 322 18.52 0.27 -48.87
CA ASP A 322 18.70 1.40 -49.81
C ASP A 322 17.76 1.38 -51.03
N ASN A 323 17.19 0.21 -51.35
CA ASN A 323 16.28 0.02 -52.48
C ASN A 323 14.79 -0.03 -52.05
N LEU A 324 14.50 0.10 -50.76
CA LEU A 324 13.14 0.13 -50.22
C LEU A 324 12.63 1.57 -50.12
N VAL A 325 11.72 1.95 -51.02
CA VAL A 325 11.10 3.28 -51.01
C VAL A 325 10.14 3.40 -49.84
N GLU A 326 10.39 4.37 -48.96
CA GLU A 326 9.54 4.65 -47.79
C GLU A 326 8.09 4.95 -48.19
N GLY A 327 7.14 4.45 -47.40
CA GLY A 327 5.71 4.60 -47.66
C GLY A 327 5.11 3.62 -48.68
N THR A 328 5.92 2.75 -49.29
CA THR A 328 5.41 1.67 -50.16
C THR A 328 4.94 0.45 -49.37
N GLU A 329 4.09 -0.39 -49.97
CA GLU A 329 3.68 -1.68 -49.36
C GLU A 329 4.90 -2.55 -49.03
N ALA A 330 5.89 -2.60 -49.93
CA ALA A 330 7.13 -3.35 -49.71
C ALA A 330 7.88 -2.89 -48.46
N TYR A 331 7.97 -1.57 -48.24
CA TYR A 331 8.55 -0.98 -47.03
C TYR A 331 7.79 -1.39 -45.76
N PHE A 332 6.46 -1.30 -45.77
CA PHE A 332 5.65 -1.66 -44.61
C PHE A 332 5.78 -3.12 -44.23
N LEU A 333 5.67 -4.04 -45.19
CA LEU A 333 5.80 -5.47 -44.94
C LEU A 333 7.18 -5.80 -44.35
N ARG A 334 8.25 -5.18 -44.87
CA ARG A 334 9.62 -5.33 -44.37
C ARG A 334 9.76 -4.84 -42.92
N LYS A 335 9.20 -3.67 -42.57
CA LYS A 335 9.24 -3.14 -41.21
C LYS A 335 8.42 -3.95 -40.22
N MET A 336 7.20 -4.38 -40.59
CA MET A 336 6.38 -5.27 -39.75
C MET A 336 7.13 -6.55 -39.38
N HIS A 337 7.78 -7.17 -40.38
CA HIS A 337 8.63 -8.33 -40.17
C HIS A 337 9.79 -8.04 -39.21
N ASN A 338 10.53 -6.94 -39.42
CA ASN A 338 11.70 -6.62 -38.60
C ASN A 338 11.33 -6.29 -37.14
N TYR A 339 10.11 -5.81 -36.90
CA TYR A 339 9.61 -5.50 -35.55
C TYR A 339 9.04 -6.71 -34.84
N GLY A 340 8.45 -7.67 -35.57
CA GLY A 340 7.89 -8.88 -34.99
C GLY A 340 8.99 -9.86 -34.55
N SER A 341 9.02 -10.22 -33.27
CA SER A 341 9.96 -11.22 -32.73
C SER A 341 9.41 -12.65 -32.76
N SER A 342 8.16 -12.82 -33.19
CA SER A 342 7.42 -14.08 -33.09
C SER A 342 7.86 -15.12 -34.14
N PRO A 343 8.10 -16.38 -33.74
CA PRO A 343 8.45 -17.45 -34.69
C PRO A 343 7.44 -17.62 -35.83
N SER A 344 7.94 -17.87 -37.05
CA SER A 344 7.11 -17.96 -38.26
C SER A 344 5.98 -19.00 -38.16
N TYR A 345 6.24 -20.12 -37.47
CA TYR A 345 5.26 -21.20 -37.32
C TYR A 345 4.00 -20.77 -36.53
N LEU A 346 4.07 -19.75 -35.66
CA LEU A 346 2.91 -19.30 -34.89
C LEU A 346 1.81 -18.69 -35.77
N TRP A 347 2.21 -18.10 -36.91
CA TRP A 347 1.31 -17.42 -37.82
C TRP A 347 0.44 -18.38 -38.66
N TYR A 348 0.81 -19.67 -38.74
CA TYR A 348 -0.05 -20.70 -39.35
C TYR A 348 -1.37 -20.93 -38.61
N ARG A 349 -1.56 -20.35 -37.41
CA ARG A 349 -2.87 -20.29 -36.74
C ARG A 349 -3.95 -19.55 -37.53
N PHE A 350 -3.57 -18.80 -38.55
CA PHE A 350 -4.48 -18.15 -39.50
C PHE A 350 -4.69 -18.98 -40.78
N ALA A 351 -3.92 -20.04 -41.00
CA ALA A 351 -4.03 -20.90 -42.17
C ALA A 351 -5.18 -21.92 -42.04
N THR A 352 -5.55 -22.54 -43.16
CA THR A 352 -6.32 -23.79 -43.13
C THR A 352 -5.48 -24.90 -42.52
N PHE A 353 -6.14 -25.93 -41.98
CA PHE A 353 -5.43 -27.07 -41.40
C PHE A 353 -4.57 -27.77 -42.43
N GLU A 354 -5.09 -28.02 -43.63
CA GLU A 354 -4.38 -28.70 -44.71
C GLU A 354 -3.07 -27.99 -45.05
N ARG A 355 -3.12 -26.65 -45.15
CA ARG A 355 -1.95 -25.85 -45.47
C ARG A 355 -0.94 -25.79 -44.33
N ALA A 356 -1.43 -25.57 -43.11
CA ALA A 356 -0.56 -25.58 -41.93
C ALA A 356 0.10 -26.94 -41.73
N PHE A 357 -0.66 -28.02 -41.94
CA PHE A 357 -0.19 -29.39 -41.80
C PHE A 357 0.93 -29.67 -42.78
N GLU A 358 0.71 -29.46 -44.09
CA GLU A 358 1.73 -29.64 -45.13
C GLU A 358 3.04 -28.90 -44.82
N ASP A 359 2.96 -27.58 -44.57
CA ASP A 359 4.13 -26.74 -44.38
C ASP A 359 4.86 -27.03 -43.04
N ILE A 360 4.12 -27.22 -41.95
CA ILE A 360 4.72 -27.49 -40.63
C ILE A 360 5.34 -28.89 -40.59
N THR A 361 4.72 -29.92 -41.18
CA THR A 361 5.34 -31.25 -41.22
C THR A 361 6.65 -31.23 -42.00
N GLN A 362 6.71 -30.49 -43.12
CA GLN A 362 7.96 -30.30 -43.86
C GLN A 362 9.02 -29.56 -43.04
N MET A 363 8.63 -28.61 -42.18
CA MET A 363 9.56 -27.94 -41.24
C MET A 363 10.06 -28.91 -40.17
N LEU A 364 9.21 -29.79 -39.65
CA LEU A 364 9.57 -30.79 -38.65
C LEU A 364 10.60 -31.79 -39.17
N ASP A 365 10.49 -32.19 -40.44
CA ASP A 365 11.41 -33.13 -41.10
C ASP A 365 12.83 -32.59 -41.29
N LYS A 366 13.01 -31.26 -41.26
CA LYS A 366 14.31 -30.59 -41.42
C LYS A 366 15.17 -30.55 -40.14
N GLY A 367 14.72 -31.17 -39.05
CA GLY A 367 15.45 -31.22 -37.78
C GLY A 367 15.38 -29.91 -37.01
N VAL A 368 14.29 -29.71 -36.27
CA VAL A 368 14.07 -28.54 -35.40
C VAL A 368 14.32 -28.87 -33.92
N SER A 369 14.51 -27.84 -33.10
CA SER A 369 14.64 -28.01 -31.64
C SER A 369 13.41 -28.71 -31.05
N HIS A 370 13.58 -29.45 -29.94
CA HIS A 370 12.45 -30.07 -29.25
C HIS A 370 11.40 -29.05 -28.78
N TRP A 371 11.82 -27.84 -28.43
CA TRP A 371 10.93 -26.77 -28.00
C TRP A 371 10.06 -26.26 -29.16
N ASP A 372 10.66 -26.01 -30.33
CA ASP A 372 9.93 -25.57 -31.52
C ASP A 372 9.01 -26.67 -32.06
N LYS A 373 9.47 -27.93 -32.06
CA LYS A 373 8.65 -29.09 -32.45
C LYS A 373 7.33 -29.14 -31.67
N ASN A 374 7.39 -28.99 -30.35
CA ASN A 374 6.22 -28.99 -29.49
C ASN A 374 5.28 -27.80 -29.76
N HIS A 375 5.83 -26.60 -30.02
CA HIS A 375 5.02 -25.42 -30.36
C HIS A 375 4.37 -25.51 -31.75
N MET A 376 5.08 -26.06 -32.72
CA MET A 376 4.59 -26.35 -34.06
C MET A 376 3.41 -27.32 -34.02
N LEU A 377 3.53 -28.43 -33.28
CA LEU A 377 2.43 -29.38 -33.09
C LEU A 377 1.23 -28.74 -32.39
N LYS A 378 1.47 -27.89 -31.38
CA LYS A 378 0.41 -27.10 -30.74
C LYS A 378 -0.32 -26.18 -31.71
N VAL A 379 0.39 -25.57 -32.67
CA VAL A 379 -0.24 -24.77 -33.73
C VAL A 379 -1.17 -25.66 -34.57
N LEU A 380 -0.74 -26.85 -34.98
CA LEU A 380 -1.57 -27.78 -35.74
C LEU A 380 -2.84 -28.21 -34.96
N VAL A 381 -2.72 -28.46 -33.65
CA VAL A 381 -3.87 -28.75 -32.79
C VAL A 381 -4.89 -27.61 -32.82
N LEU A 382 -4.44 -26.36 -32.77
CA LEU A 382 -5.31 -25.19 -32.83
C LEU A 382 -5.95 -25.02 -34.22
N CYS A 383 -5.20 -25.27 -35.30
CA CYS A 383 -5.71 -25.22 -36.67
C CYS A 383 -6.74 -26.32 -36.96
N ALA A 384 -6.60 -27.49 -36.32
CA ALA A 384 -7.59 -28.56 -36.44
C ALA A 384 -8.97 -28.13 -35.90
N ASN A 385 -9.04 -27.16 -34.97
CA ASN A 385 -10.25 -26.45 -34.54
C ASN A 385 -11.49 -27.34 -34.29
N ASN A 386 -11.32 -28.46 -33.57
CA ASN A 386 -12.38 -29.45 -33.31
C ASN A 386 -12.96 -30.16 -34.55
N ASN A 387 -12.35 -30.04 -35.72
CA ASN A 387 -12.71 -30.87 -36.88
C ASN A 387 -12.16 -32.28 -36.68
N MET A 388 -13.05 -33.27 -36.60
CA MET A 388 -12.70 -34.67 -36.32
C MET A 388 -11.75 -35.27 -37.35
N LYS A 389 -11.96 -34.97 -38.65
CA LYS A 389 -11.09 -35.47 -39.72
C LYS A 389 -9.65 -34.96 -39.53
N HIS A 390 -9.50 -33.68 -39.20
CA HIS A 390 -8.19 -33.04 -39.02
C HIS A 390 -7.49 -33.51 -37.76
N ILE A 391 -8.25 -33.67 -36.67
CA ILE A 391 -7.73 -34.23 -35.41
C ILE A 391 -7.27 -35.67 -35.62
N TYR A 392 -8.06 -36.49 -36.30
CA TYR A 392 -7.66 -37.85 -36.68
C TYR A 392 -6.35 -37.83 -37.48
N THR A 393 -6.27 -37.03 -38.55
CA THR A 393 -5.06 -36.91 -39.39
C THR A 393 -3.83 -36.49 -38.57
N LEU A 394 -3.98 -35.53 -37.65
CA LEU A 394 -2.88 -35.08 -36.80
C LEU A 394 -2.42 -36.14 -35.79
N LEU A 395 -3.35 -36.87 -35.18
CA LEU A 395 -3.05 -37.98 -34.27
C LEU A 395 -2.35 -39.12 -35.01
N ASP A 396 -2.87 -39.49 -36.19
CA ASP A 396 -2.34 -40.55 -37.04
C ASP A 396 -0.89 -40.26 -37.46
N TYR A 397 -0.66 -39.04 -37.97
CA TYR A 397 0.68 -38.56 -38.32
C TYR A 397 1.64 -38.61 -37.12
N TYR A 398 1.20 -38.13 -35.95
CA TYR A 398 2.07 -38.12 -34.77
C TYR A 398 2.47 -39.53 -34.36
N ILE A 399 1.54 -40.49 -34.36
CA ILE A 399 1.79 -41.90 -34.02
C ILE A 399 2.77 -42.55 -35.01
N GLU A 400 2.57 -42.33 -36.31
CA GLU A 400 3.40 -42.92 -37.36
C GLU A 400 4.83 -42.38 -37.33
N THR A 401 5.00 -41.06 -37.21
CA THR A 401 6.31 -40.41 -37.34
C THR A 401 7.08 -40.30 -36.02
N ASN A 402 6.41 -40.41 -34.86
CA ASN A 402 7.02 -40.20 -33.53
C ASN A 402 6.89 -41.43 -32.62
N LYS A 403 6.83 -42.63 -33.20
CA LYS A 403 6.65 -43.89 -32.45
C LYS A 403 7.71 -44.11 -31.35
N ASN A 404 8.98 -43.76 -31.65
CA ASN A 404 10.13 -43.88 -30.75
C ASN A 404 10.47 -42.59 -29.98
N GLU A 405 9.58 -41.59 -30.01
CA GLU A 405 9.78 -40.31 -29.34
C GLU A 405 9.76 -40.45 -27.80
N SER A 406 10.47 -39.54 -27.11
CA SER A 406 10.55 -39.56 -25.65
C SER A 406 9.16 -39.44 -24.99
N HIS A 407 9.02 -40.05 -23.81
CA HIS A 407 7.77 -39.99 -23.03
C HIS A 407 7.31 -38.54 -22.77
N SER A 408 8.24 -37.63 -22.48
CA SER A 408 7.96 -36.21 -22.23
C SER A 408 7.29 -35.51 -23.42
N ASN A 409 7.73 -35.80 -24.65
CA ASN A 409 7.17 -35.20 -25.86
C ASN A 409 5.78 -35.75 -26.19
N LYS A 410 5.57 -37.07 -26.03
CA LYS A 410 4.24 -37.71 -26.16
C LYS A 410 3.25 -37.10 -25.17
N PHE A 411 3.70 -36.91 -23.93
CA PHE A 411 2.92 -36.29 -22.87
C PHE A 411 2.54 -34.84 -23.19
N HIS A 412 3.49 -34.02 -23.67
CA HIS A 412 3.23 -32.63 -24.03
C HIS A 412 2.24 -32.51 -25.19
N PHE A 413 2.46 -33.23 -26.28
CA PHE A 413 1.58 -33.22 -27.44
C PHE A 413 0.14 -33.63 -27.07
N THR A 414 0.00 -34.76 -26.36
CA THR A 414 -1.31 -35.27 -25.96
C THR A 414 -2.02 -34.29 -25.02
N THR A 415 -1.28 -33.64 -24.13
CA THR A 415 -1.82 -32.57 -23.26
C THR A 415 -2.40 -31.41 -24.08
N GLU A 416 -1.69 -30.96 -25.11
CA GLU A 416 -2.16 -29.85 -25.95
C GLU A 416 -3.38 -30.26 -26.81
N VAL A 417 -3.42 -31.50 -27.32
CA VAL A 417 -4.63 -32.07 -27.97
C VAL A 417 -5.83 -32.01 -27.02
N LEU A 418 -5.69 -32.48 -25.78
CA LEU A 418 -6.79 -32.49 -24.81
C LEU A 418 -7.26 -31.09 -24.40
N LYS A 419 -6.36 -30.10 -24.37
CA LYS A 419 -6.72 -28.69 -24.10
C LYS A 419 -7.38 -28.03 -25.31
N GLY A 420 -6.90 -28.34 -26.51
CA GLY A 420 -7.31 -27.70 -27.76
C GLY A 420 -8.57 -28.30 -28.38
N THR A 421 -8.96 -29.50 -27.96
CA THR A 421 -10.06 -30.26 -28.60
C THR A 421 -11.16 -30.68 -27.63
N SER A 422 -12.32 -31.06 -28.19
CA SER A 422 -13.52 -31.45 -27.47
C SER A 422 -13.68 -32.96 -27.50
N ILE A 423 -12.99 -33.66 -26.60
CA ILE A 423 -13.00 -35.12 -26.48
C ILE A 423 -14.39 -35.77 -26.48
N TYR A 424 -15.39 -35.09 -25.91
CA TYR A 424 -16.77 -35.57 -25.80
C TYR A 424 -17.51 -35.57 -27.15
N LYS A 425 -16.85 -35.10 -28.22
CA LYS A 425 -17.34 -35.14 -29.61
C LYS A 425 -16.57 -36.16 -30.47
N TYR A 426 -15.59 -36.88 -29.91
CA TYR A 426 -14.79 -37.81 -30.68
C TYR A 426 -15.63 -39.01 -31.09
N ASP A 427 -15.52 -39.42 -32.35
CA ASP A 427 -16.00 -40.72 -32.78
C ASP A 427 -15.07 -41.83 -32.28
N GLU A 428 -15.54 -43.07 -32.35
CA GLU A 428 -14.79 -44.24 -31.91
C GLU A 428 -13.42 -44.34 -32.61
N LYS A 429 -13.37 -44.02 -33.91
CA LYS A 429 -12.15 -44.07 -34.71
C LYS A 429 -11.07 -43.11 -34.20
N THR A 430 -11.44 -41.85 -33.94
CA THR A 430 -10.52 -40.81 -33.45
C THR A 430 -10.12 -41.07 -32.00
N TRP A 431 -11.07 -41.52 -31.18
CA TRP A 431 -10.79 -41.94 -29.80
C TRP A 431 -9.77 -43.08 -29.75
N ASN A 432 -9.90 -44.09 -30.61
CA ASN A 432 -8.98 -45.23 -30.63
C ASN A 432 -7.53 -44.81 -30.92
N LYS A 433 -7.30 -43.81 -31.79
CA LYS A 433 -5.96 -43.23 -32.02
C LYS A 433 -5.42 -42.49 -30.80
N LEU A 434 -6.26 -41.68 -30.13
CA LEU A 434 -5.86 -41.03 -28.88
C LEU A 434 -5.58 -42.07 -27.77
N ASN A 435 -6.35 -43.15 -27.72
CA ASN A 435 -6.19 -44.23 -26.76
C ASN A 435 -4.91 -45.05 -27.02
N GLU A 436 -4.49 -45.21 -28.28
CA GLU A 436 -3.19 -45.77 -28.64
C GLU A 436 -2.04 -44.95 -28.03
N LEU A 437 -2.14 -43.62 -28.04
CA LEU A 437 -1.17 -42.76 -27.35
C LEU A 437 -1.19 -42.96 -25.84
N PHE A 438 -2.36 -43.09 -25.21
CA PHE A 438 -2.46 -43.41 -23.78
C PHE A 438 -1.80 -44.75 -23.44
N ASN A 439 -1.98 -45.78 -24.26
CA ASN A 439 -1.30 -47.07 -24.10
C ASN A 439 0.22 -46.92 -24.26
N SER A 440 0.68 -46.18 -25.27
CA SER A 440 2.12 -45.96 -25.50
C SER A 440 2.81 -45.18 -24.37
N MET A 441 2.04 -44.40 -23.61
CA MET A 441 2.49 -43.66 -22.43
C MET A 441 2.25 -44.42 -21.12
N MET A 442 1.80 -45.68 -21.19
CA MET A 442 1.55 -46.54 -20.01
C MET A 442 0.57 -45.90 -19.00
N ILE A 443 -0.41 -45.13 -19.48
CA ILE A 443 -1.40 -44.45 -18.62
C ILE A 443 -2.26 -45.45 -17.81
N TYR A 444 -2.42 -46.66 -18.34
CA TYR A 444 -3.18 -47.75 -17.73
C TYR A 444 -2.34 -48.67 -16.81
N ASP A 445 -1.03 -48.46 -16.67
CA ASP A 445 -0.13 -49.39 -15.96
C ASP A 445 0.02 -49.04 -14.48
N GLU A 446 -0.06 -50.04 -13.60
CA GLU A 446 -0.09 -49.88 -12.13
C GLU A 446 1.25 -49.42 -11.50
N GLY A 447 2.39 -49.57 -12.20
CA GLY A 447 3.74 -49.40 -11.62
C GLY A 447 4.38 -48.00 -11.68
N LEU A 448 3.84 -47.04 -12.42
CA LEU A 448 4.44 -45.70 -12.55
C LEU A 448 3.94 -44.76 -11.43
N ILE A 449 4.83 -44.43 -10.48
CA ILE A 449 4.56 -43.53 -9.34
C ILE A 449 4.91 -42.07 -9.72
N ASN A 450 3.88 -41.21 -9.72
CA ASN A 450 3.87 -39.77 -9.42
C ASN A 450 5.08 -38.90 -9.84
N ILE A 451 5.02 -38.13 -10.95
CA ILE A 451 5.69 -36.79 -10.99
C ILE A 451 4.99 -35.70 -11.85
N HIS A 452 3.90 -35.93 -12.62
CA HIS A 452 3.41 -34.88 -13.55
C HIS A 452 1.97 -34.38 -13.35
N TYR A 453 1.83 -33.07 -13.07
CA TYR A 453 0.56 -32.35 -12.87
C TYR A 453 -0.48 -32.51 -14.00
N ASN A 454 -0.09 -32.86 -15.24
CA ASN A 454 -1.05 -33.07 -16.34
C ASN A 454 -1.62 -34.51 -16.41
N GLU A 455 -1.18 -35.47 -15.57
CA GLU A 455 -1.79 -36.82 -15.55
C GLU A 455 -3.29 -36.79 -15.22
N CYS A 456 -3.73 -35.82 -14.42
CA CYS A 456 -5.14 -35.63 -14.11
C CYS A 456 -5.97 -35.37 -15.37
N LEU A 457 -5.45 -34.61 -16.34
CA LEU A 457 -6.19 -34.28 -17.57
C LEU A 457 -6.48 -35.52 -18.43
N PHE A 458 -5.57 -36.48 -18.50
CA PHE A 458 -5.78 -37.73 -19.23
C PHE A 458 -6.88 -38.57 -18.59
N ARG A 459 -6.82 -38.76 -17.27
CA ARG A 459 -7.82 -39.55 -16.52
C ARG A 459 -9.20 -38.91 -16.60
N GLU A 460 -9.29 -37.60 -16.43
CA GLU A 460 -10.54 -36.85 -16.64
C GLU A 460 -11.11 -37.07 -18.04
N SER A 461 -10.24 -37.08 -19.05
CA SER A 461 -10.66 -37.25 -20.44
C SER A 461 -11.19 -38.64 -20.73
N ILE A 462 -10.53 -39.68 -20.19
CA ILE A 462 -10.98 -41.07 -20.27
C ILE A 462 -12.32 -41.24 -19.57
N ILE A 463 -12.48 -40.70 -18.36
CA ILE A 463 -13.74 -40.73 -17.61
C ILE A 463 -14.87 -40.08 -18.41
N ILE A 464 -14.64 -38.85 -18.91
CA ILE A 464 -15.65 -38.11 -19.68
C ILE A 464 -16.07 -38.89 -20.92
N TYR A 465 -15.12 -39.39 -21.71
CA TYR A 465 -15.44 -40.13 -22.94
C TYR A 465 -16.24 -41.40 -22.63
N LYS A 466 -15.71 -42.25 -21.74
CA LYS A 466 -16.33 -43.55 -21.41
C LYS A 466 -17.72 -43.39 -20.80
N VAL A 467 -17.91 -42.46 -19.85
CA VAL A 467 -19.21 -42.21 -19.20
C VAL A 467 -20.26 -41.70 -20.18
N ILE A 468 -19.89 -40.83 -21.13
CA ILE A 468 -20.84 -40.28 -22.11
C ILE A 468 -21.30 -41.36 -23.11
N HIS A 469 -20.43 -42.30 -23.45
CA HIS A 469 -20.69 -43.39 -24.39
C HIS A 469 -21.19 -44.68 -23.69
N ASP A 470 -21.58 -44.60 -22.41
CA ASP A 470 -22.06 -45.75 -21.61
C ASP A 470 -21.08 -46.93 -21.56
N GLU A 471 -19.78 -46.63 -21.66
CA GLU A 471 -18.71 -47.61 -21.55
C GLU A 471 -18.15 -47.66 -20.12
N LYS A 472 -17.69 -48.85 -19.70
CA LYS A 472 -17.08 -49.03 -18.38
C LYS A 472 -15.76 -48.26 -18.29
N VAL A 473 -15.62 -47.41 -17.26
CA VAL A 473 -14.35 -46.77 -16.94
C VAL A 473 -13.38 -47.82 -16.37
N PRO A 474 -12.13 -47.93 -16.87
CA PRO A 474 -11.17 -48.90 -16.35
C PRO A 474 -10.84 -48.66 -14.87
N GLU A 475 -10.79 -49.72 -14.07
CA GLU A 475 -10.59 -49.66 -12.62
C GLU A 475 -9.29 -48.94 -12.22
N VAL A 476 -8.20 -49.13 -12.99
CA VAL A 476 -6.93 -48.40 -12.76
C VAL A 476 -7.10 -46.89 -12.90
N ILE A 477 -7.93 -46.43 -13.85
CA ILE A 477 -8.22 -45.01 -14.03
C ILE A 477 -9.13 -44.50 -12.91
N GLU A 478 -10.11 -45.30 -12.50
CA GLU A 478 -10.95 -44.98 -11.36
C GLU A 478 -10.11 -44.82 -10.09
N ASN A 479 -9.36 -45.84 -9.67
CA ASN A 479 -8.58 -45.84 -8.44
C ASN A 479 -7.57 -44.69 -8.36
N ARG A 480 -7.04 -44.25 -9.51
CA ARG A 480 -6.07 -43.14 -9.58
C ARG A 480 -6.69 -41.77 -9.84
N PHE A 481 -8.00 -41.67 -10.00
CA PHE A 481 -8.68 -40.38 -10.18
C PHE A 481 -8.67 -39.56 -8.89
N GLN A 482 -7.86 -38.50 -8.86
CA GLN A 482 -7.93 -37.51 -7.79
C GLN A 482 -9.20 -36.68 -7.96
N PHE A 483 -10.12 -36.83 -7.01
CA PHE A 483 -11.44 -36.22 -7.12
C PHE A 483 -11.36 -34.72 -7.41
N ASN A 484 -11.98 -34.35 -8.53
CA ASN A 484 -12.42 -32.99 -8.81
C ASN A 484 -13.84 -33.06 -9.38
N THR A 485 -14.53 -31.94 -9.38
CA THR A 485 -15.93 -31.86 -9.78
C THR A 485 -16.12 -31.88 -11.30
N LEU A 486 -15.06 -31.94 -12.10
CA LEU A 486 -15.12 -31.80 -13.55
C LEU A 486 -15.86 -30.52 -14.00
N GLN A 487 -15.85 -29.47 -13.16
CA GLN A 487 -16.63 -28.23 -13.35
C GLN A 487 -16.42 -27.59 -14.74
N LYS A 488 -15.22 -27.74 -15.33
CA LYS A 488 -14.89 -27.23 -16.66
C LYS A 488 -15.75 -27.81 -17.80
N TYR A 489 -16.47 -28.91 -17.55
CA TYR A 489 -17.35 -29.56 -18.52
C TYR A 489 -18.83 -29.18 -18.35
N VAL A 490 -19.21 -28.54 -17.23
CA VAL A 490 -20.62 -28.17 -16.93
C VAL A 490 -21.23 -27.30 -18.04
N THR A 491 -20.44 -26.41 -18.65
CA THR A 491 -20.89 -25.54 -19.75
C THR A 491 -20.59 -26.10 -21.15
N LYS A 492 -19.92 -27.25 -21.24
CA LYS A 492 -19.48 -27.85 -22.52
C LYS A 492 -20.35 -29.03 -22.96
N LEU A 493 -20.87 -29.78 -22.00
CA LEU A 493 -21.75 -30.92 -22.26
C LEU A 493 -23.18 -30.45 -22.45
N ASN A 494 -23.97 -31.21 -23.23
CA ASN A 494 -25.41 -31.01 -23.25
C ASN A 494 -26.04 -31.53 -21.93
N GLU A 495 -27.33 -31.29 -21.73
CA GLU A 495 -28.02 -31.62 -20.47
C GLU A 495 -27.96 -33.13 -20.14
N GLU A 496 -28.19 -34.00 -21.12
CA GLU A 496 -28.15 -35.45 -20.95
C GLU A 496 -26.75 -35.95 -20.60
N GLN A 497 -25.73 -35.55 -21.37
CA GLN A 497 -24.33 -35.87 -21.12
C GLN A 497 -23.86 -35.35 -19.76
N GLY A 498 -24.27 -34.12 -19.42
CA GLY A 498 -23.98 -33.50 -18.14
C GLY A 498 -24.57 -34.29 -16.99
N GLU A 499 -25.82 -34.74 -17.11
CA GLU A 499 -26.47 -35.56 -16.09
C GLU A 499 -25.79 -36.93 -15.93
N LYS A 500 -25.38 -37.59 -17.02
CA LYS A 500 -24.60 -38.85 -16.95
C LYS A 500 -23.31 -38.68 -16.14
N VAL A 501 -22.53 -37.64 -16.45
CA VAL A 501 -21.26 -37.34 -15.77
C VAL A 501 -21.49 -36.96 -14.30
N PHE A 502 -22.50 -36.13 -14.03
CA PHE A 502 -22.86 -35.78 -12.66
C PHE A 502 -23.25 -37.01 -11.84
N ARG A 503 -24.13 -37.88 -12.36
CA ARG A 503 -24.55 -39.12 -11.68
C ARG A 503 -23.39 -40.04 -11.42
N TYR A 504 -22.54 -40.29 -12.42
CA TYR A 504 -21.33 -41.11 -12.24
C TYR A 504 -20.45 -40.58 -11.08
N LEU A 505 -20.17 -39.28 -11.04
CA LEU A 505 -19.39 -38.68 -9.95
C LEU A 505 -20.13 -38.76 -8.60
N TYR A 506 -21.44 -38.50 -8.59
CA TYR A 506 -22.26 -38.49 -7.39
C TYR A 506 -22.37 -39.89 -6.78
N ASP A 507 -22.74 -40.89 -7.57
CA ASP A 507 -22.89 -42.29 -7.15
C ASP A 507 -21.55 -42.84 -6.67
N ARG A 508 -20.46 -42.49 -7.35
CA ARG A 508 -19.12 -42.86 -6.92
C ARG A 508 -18.74 -42.23 -5.59
N LEU A 509 -19.07 -40.96 -5.37
CA LEU A 509 -18.80 -40.31 -4.08
C LEU A 509 -19.66 -40.94 -2.95
N LEU A 510 -20.90 -41.33 -3.25
CA LEU A 510 -21.75 -42.03 -2.30
C LEU A 510 -21.24 -43.45 -2.00
N GLY A 511 -20.78 -44.18 -3.00
CA GLY A 511 -20.24 -45.54 -2.83
C GLY A 511 -18.93 -45.60 -2.03
N GLN A 512 -18.24 -44.47 -1.84
CA GLN A 512 -17.00 -44.37 -1.08
C GLN A 512 -17.21 -44.21 0.44
N PHE A 513 -18.45 -44.11 0.92
CA PHE A 513 -18.70 -44.10 2.37
C PHE A 513 -18.38 -45.47 2.97
N LYS A 514 -17.44 -45.50 3.90
CA LYS A 514 -17.12 -46.69 4.69
C LYS A 514 -17.88 -46.67 6.02
N PRO A 515 -18.07 -47.83 6.67
CA PRO A 515 -18.56 -47.88 8.05
C PRO A 515 -17.63 -47.09 8.98
N ILE A 516 -18.21 -46.23 9.82
CA ILE A 516 -17.46 -45.36 10.73
C ILE A 516 -17.24 -46.11 12.05
N LYS A 517 -15.98 -46.46 12.37
CA LYS A 517 -15.61 -47.17 13.60
C LYS A 517 -14.76 -46.29 14.51
N GLU A 518 -13.88 -45.47 13.93
CA GLU A 518 -12.96 -44.59 14.63
C GLU A 518 -13.15 -43.12 14.20
N GLU A 519 -12.60 -42.17 14.98
CA GLU A 519 -12.74 -40.74 14.68
C GLU A 519 -12.12 -40.34 13.33
N VAL A 520 -11.09 -41.07 12.88
CA VAL A 520 -10.47 -40.88 11.55
C VAL A 520 -11.47 -41.20 10.43
N ASP A 521 -12.32 -42.21 10.59
CA ASP A 521 -13.35 -42.57 9.61
C ASP A 521 -14.44 -41.49 9.51
N LEU A 522 -14.75 -40.82 10.63
CA LEU A 522 -15.64 -39.66 10.64
C LEU A 522 -15.05 -38.52 9.80
N LEU A 523 -13.75 -38.22 9.98
CA LEU A 523 -13.06 -37.18 9.21
C LEU A 523 -13.05 -37.50 7.71
N GLU A 524 -12.80 -38.76 7.33
CA GLU A 524 -12.87 -39.21 5.93
C GLU A 524 -14.30 -38.96 5.38
N SER A 525 -15.32 -39.34 6.15
CA SER A 525 -16.73 -39.16 5.77
C SER A 525 -17.14 -37.68 5.67
N VAL A 526 -16.66 -36.81 6.57
CA VAL A 526 -16.88 -35.35 6.53
C VAL A 526 -16.25 -34.75 5.28
N ASN A 527 -15.02 -35.16 4.94
CA ASN A 527 -14.37 -34.73 3.70
C ASN A 527 -15.12 -35.23 2.47
N GLN A 528 -15.71 -36.42 2.53
CA GLN A 528 -16.55 -36.96 1.47
C GLN A 528 -17.83 -36.14 1.27
N ILE A 529 -18.52 -35.78 2.35
CA ILE A 529 -19.66 -34.83 2.28
C ILE A 529 -19.24 -33.51 1.65
N LYS A 530 -18.09 -32.95 2.04
CA LYS A 530 -17.59 -31.70 1.44
C LYS A 530 -17.35 -31.81 -0.06
N ARG A 531 -16.85 -32.97 -0.54
CA ARG A 531 -16.70 -33.25 -1.97
C ARG A 531 -18.04 -33.30 -2.68
N ILE A 532 -19.05 -33.94 -2.08
CA ILE A 532 -20.43 -33.97 -2.61
C ILE A 532 -21.02 -32.56 -2.66
N LEU A 533 -20.91 -31.78 -1.58
CA LEU A 533 -21.41 -30.41 -1.53
C LEU A 533 -20.73 -29.51 -2.59
N LYS A 534 -19.44 -29.72 -2.84
CA LYS A 534 -18.70 -29.07 -3.91
C LYS A 534 -19.22 -29.48 -5.29
N LEU A 535 -19.47 -30.77 -5.50
CA LEU A 535 -20.07 -31.28 -6.75
C LEU A 535 -21.44 -30.64 -7.00
N LEU A 536 -22.34 -30.67 -6.02
CA LEU A 536 -23.67 -30.05 -6.13
C LEU A 536 -23.57 -28.56 -6.49
N LYS A 537 -22.69 -27.83 -5.82
CA LYS A 537 -22.47 -26.40 -6.10
C LYS A 537 -21.93 -26.17 -7.51
N ASP A 538 -20.90 -26.91 -7.91
CA ASP A 538 -20.22 -26.70 -9.19
C ASP A 538 -21.11 -27.08 -10.39
N TRP A 539 -22.05 -28.02 -10.19
CA TRP A 539 -23.06 -28.45 -11.17
C TRP A 539 -24.43 -27.79 -11.02
N ASN A 540 -24.53 -26.71 -10.22
CA ASN A 540 -25.77 -25.95 -9.99
C ASN A 540 -26.97 -26.79 -9.51
N LYS A 541 -26.71 -27.83 -8.70
CA LYS A 541 -27.74 -28.64 -8.04
C LYS A 541 -28.03 -28.09 -6.63
N GLU A 542 -29.28 -28.16 -6.19
CA GLU A 542 -29.67 -27.71 -4.85
C GLU A 542 -29.71 -28.87 -3.85
N LEU A 543 -29.15 -28.65 -2.65
CA LEU A 543 -29.01 -29.70 -1.62
C LEU A 543 -30.35 -30.29 -1.17
N GLN A 544 -31.45 -29.52 -1.26
CA GLN A 544 -32.77 -29.99 -0.87
C GLN A 544 -33.26 -31.19 -1.72
N ASP A 545 -32.77 -31.32 -2.96
CA ASP A 545 -33.15 -32.39 -3.88
C ASP A 545 -32.38 -33.70 -3.61
N TYR A 546 -31.43 -33.69 -2.67
CA TYR A 546 -30.55 -34.81 -2.33
C TYR A 546 -30.67 -35.12 -0.83
N SER A 547 -31.85 -35.58 -0.42
CA SER A 547 -32.19 -35.86 0.99
C SER A 547 -31.23 -36.86 1.64
N ASN A 548 -30.76 -37.86 0.89
CA ASN A 548 -29.78 -38.84 1.36
C ASN A 548 -28.47 -38.20 1.86
N VAL A 549 -28.04 -37.07 1.29
CA VAL A 549 -26.87 -36.31 1.78
C VAL A 549 -27.18 -35.64 3.10
N LEU A 550 -28.39 -35.08 3.26
CA LEU A 550 -28.84 -34.49 4.53
C LEU A 550 -28.98 -35.54 5.62
N ASP A 551 -29.55 -36.70 5.29
CA ASP A 551 -29.68 -37.83 6.21
C ASP A 551 -28.30 -38.35 6.63
N LYS A 552 -27.34 -38.40 5.69
CA LYS A 552 -25.96 -38.75 6.01
C LYS A 552 -25.31 -37.72 6.93
N ILE A 553 -25.53 -36.42 6.71
CA ILE A 553 -25.04 -35.37 7.63
C ILE A 553 -25.60 -35.58 9.04
N LYS A 554 -26.90 -35.87 9.17
CA LYS A 554 -27.55 -36.16 10.47
C LYS A 554 -26.98 -37.42 11.12
N GLU A 555 -26.73 -38.46 10.33
CA GLU A 555 -26.06 -39.69 10.78
C GLU A 555 -24.66 -39.38 11.34
N LEU A 556 -23.85 -38.59 10.62
CA LEU A 556 -22.51 -38.19 11.08
C LEU A 556 -22.55 -37.40 12.40
N ILE A 557 -23.53 -36.51 12.56
CA ILE A 557 -23.74 -35.75 13.80
C ILE A 557 -24.05 -36.71 14.95
N LYS A 558 -24.99 -37.64 14.75
CA LYS A 558 -25.38 -38.63 15.76
C LYS A 558 -24.23 -39.56 16.14
N ILE A 559 -23.44 -40.04 15.16
CA ILE A 559 -22.26 -40.88 15.41
C ILE A 559 -21.23 -40.12 16.25
N ARG A 560 -20.94 -38.86 15.86
CA ARG A 560 -20.01 -38.02 16.61
C ARG A 560 -20.46 -37.81 18.05
N GLU A 561 -21.75 -37.51 18.26
CA GLU A 561 -22.33 -37.31 19.60
C GLU A 561 -22.28 -38.60 20.44
N THR A 562 -22.70 -39.73 19.87
CA THR A 562 -22.71 -41.03 20.56
C THR A 562 -21.31 -41.44 21.03
N ASN A 563 -20.28 -41.15 20.23
CA ASN A 563 -18.88 -41.46 20.56
C ASN A 563 -18.15 -40.32 21.27
N SER A 564 -18.82 -39.19 21.57
CA SER A 564 -18.22 -38.00 22.19
C SER A 564 -16.98 -37.45 21.44
N TRP A 565 -16.95 -37.57 20.11
CA TRP A 565 -15.85 -37.07 19.27
C TRP A 565 -15.91 -35.55 19.10
N LYS A 566 -14.74 -34.90 19.01
CA LYS A 566 -14.63 -33.43 19.05
C LYS A 566 -14.47 -32.78 17.67
N HIS A 567 -14.57 -33.56 16.60
CA HIS A 567 -14.31 -33.06 15.26
C HIS A 567 -15.30 -31.97 14.79
N ASP A 568 -14.78 -30.98 14.05
CA ASP A 568 -15.51 -29.78 13.64
C ASP A 568 -16.34 -29.99 12.36
N LEU A 569 -17.65 -29.80 12.47
CA LEU A 569 -18.60 -29.89 11.35
C LEU A 569 -18.94 -28.51 10.76
N SER A 570 -18.31 -27.43 11.23
CA SER A 570 -18.60 -26.07 10.77
C SER A 570 -18.34 -25.88 9.29
N SER A 571 -17.40 -26.65 8.72
CA SER A 571 -17.06 -26.60 7.30
C SER A 571 -18.20 -27.11 6.39
N ILE A 572 -19.06 -28.00 6.88
CA ILE A 572 -20.28 -28.45 6.19
C ILE A 572 -21.35 -27.35 6.32
N TYR A 573 -21.64 -26.91 7.55
CA TYR A 573 -22.67 -25.90 7.81
C TYR A 573 -22.40 -24.56 7.11
N ASN A 574 -21.14 -24.15 7.03
CA ASN A 574 -20.75 -22.87 6.43
C ASN A 574 -20.51 -22.94 4.92
N PHE A 575 -20.70 -24.10 4.26
CA PHE A 575 -20.35 -24.31 2.85
C PHE A 575 -21.08 -23.35 1.87
N LYS A 576 -22.40 -23.22 2.00
CA LYS A 576 -23.25 -22.28 1.23
C LYS A 576 -24.29 -21.67 2.17
N LYS A 577 -24.41 -20.33 2.19
CA LYS A 577 -25.31 -19.62 3.12
C LYS A 577 -26.78 -20.03 2.98
N SER A 578 -27.25 -20.29 1.76
CA SER A 578 -28.65 -20.69 1.51
C SER A 578 -29.00 -22.07 2.08
N TRP A 579 -28.03 -22.98 2.18
CA TRP A 579 -28.24 -24.34 2.69
C TRP A 579 -28.32 -24.42 4.21
N ARG A 580 -27.89 -23.40 4.95
CA ARG A 580 -27.95 -23.38 6.42
C ARG A 580 -29.35 -23.56 6.97
N ARG A 581 -30.37 -23.11 6.25
CA ARG A 581 -31.77 -23.26 6.66
C ARG A 581 -32.19 -24.74 6.73
N LEU A 582 -31.59 -25.60 5.90
CA LEU A 582 -31.88 -27.04 5.87
C LEU A 582 -31.29 -27.79 7.07
N MET A 583 -30.30 -27.19 7.74
CA MET A 583 -29.59 -27.75 8.91
C MET A 583 -29.77 -26.85 10.13
N PHE A 584 -30.92 -26.17 10.24
CA PHE A 584 -31.15 -25.19 11.31
C PHE A 584 -31.25 -25.88 12.68
N GLU A 585 -31.96 -27.01 12.75
CA GLU A 585 -32.13 -27.77 13.99
C GLU A 585 -30.80 -28.31 14.51
N GLU A 586 -29.86 -28.67 13.64
CA GLU A 586 -28.56 -29.20 14.00
C GLU A 586 -27.46 -28.13 14.14
N SER A 587 -27.83 -26.86 13.89
CA SER A 587 -26.85 -25.78 13.69
C SER A 587 -25.95 -25.51 14.90
N ILE A 588 -26.45 -25.71 16.12
CA ILE A 588 -25.68 -25.50 17.37
C ILE A 588 -24.56 -26.54 17.46
N VAL A 589 -24.86 -27.82 17.26
CA VAL A 589 -23.85 -28.88 17.38
C VAL A 589 -22.91 -28.91 16.17
N MET A 590 -23.35 -28.45 15.00
CA MET A 590 -22.47 -28.36 13.84
C MET A 590 -21.47 -27.20 13.94
N HIS A 591 -21.90 -26.04 14.46
CA HIS A 591 -21.07 -24.85 14.54
C HIS A 591 -21.38 -24.02 15.80
N PRO A 592 -20.95 -24.53 16.98
CA PRO A 592 -21.27 -23.93 18.27
C PRO A 592 -20.60 -22.55 18.37
N SER A 593 -21.37 -21.49 18.13
CA SER A 593 -20.85 -20.13 17.98
C SER A 593 -21.90 -19.07 18.33
N GLU A 594 -21.43 -17.86 18.67
CA GLU A 594 -22.31 -16.70 18.93
C GLU A 594 -23.27 -16.42 17.75
N ALA A 595 -22.79 -16.57 16.52
CA ALA A 595 -23.57 -16.30 15.32
C ALA A 595 -24.77 -17.24 15.19
N VAL A 596 -24.60 -18.52 15.52
CA VAL A 596 -25.68 -19.51 15.52
C VAL A 596 -26.66 -19.23 16.66
N CYS A 597 -26.16 -18.90 17.87
CA CYS A 597 -27.04 -18.55 18.99
C CYS A 597 -27.89 -17.31 18.69
N LEU A 598 -27.32 -16.29 18.04
CA LEU A 598 -28.07 -15.12 17.57
C LEU A 598 -29.08 -15.47 16.48
N ASN A 599 -28.82 -16.50 15.68
CA ASN A 599 -29.77 -17.00 14.67
C ASN A 599 -30.94 -17.73 15.34
N ALA A 600 -30.66 -18.54 16.36
CA ALA A 600 -31.67 -19.16 17.23
C ALA A 600 -32.60 -18.09 17.80
N LEU A 601 -32.07 -17.03 18.43
CA LEU A 601 -32.90 -15.93 18.96
C LEU A 601 -33.79 -15.24 17.93
N LYS A 602 -33.42 -15.24 16.65
CA LYS A 602 -34.23 -14.63 15.59
C LYS A 602 -35.38 -15.53 15.13
N HIS A 603 -35.17 -16.84 15.13
CA HIS A 603 -36.08 -17.80 14.49
C HIS A 603 -36.78 -18.71 15.50
N ASP A 604 -36.02 -19.38 16.37
CA ASP A 604 -36.53 -20.20 17.47
C ASP A 604 -35.55 -20.18 18.65
N PRO A 605 -35.79 -19.33 19.67
CA PRO A 605 -34.96 -19.28 20.88
C PRO A 605 -34.93 -20.59 21.68
N ARG A 606 -35.97 -21.43 21.58
CA ARG A 606 -36.05 -22.72 22.30
C ARG A 606 -34.97 -23.68 21.84
N LEU A 607 -34.38 -23.46 20.66
CA LEU A 607 -33.20 -24.20 20.20
C LEU A 607 -32.04 -24.10 21.21
N LEU A 608 -31.89 -22.97 21.93
CA LEU A 608 -30.86 -22.85 22.98
C LEU A 608 -31.13 -23.75 24.19
N GLU A 609 -32.41 -24.04 24.49
CA GLU A 609 -32.83 -24.93 25.56
C GLU A 609 -32.68 -26.40 25.13
N ARG A 610 -33.04 -26.71 23.87
CA ARG A 610 -32.87 -28.06 23.29
C ARG A 610 -31.41 -28.52 23.33
N TYR A 611 -30.46 -27.62 23.07
CA TYR A 611 -29.02 -27.87 23.12
C TYR A 611 -28.35 -27.23 24.35
N ASN A 612 -29.01 -27.30 25.51
CA ASN A 612 -28.53 -26.63 26.71
C ASN A 612 -27.11 -27.06 27.08
N ASN A 613 -26.74 -28.34 26.91
CA ASN A 613 -25.41 -28.84 27.25
C ASN A 613 -24.31 -28.13 26.43
N GLU A 614 -24.47 -28.09 25.11
CA GLU A 614 -23.54 -27.41 24.19
C GLU A 614 -23.49 -25.91 24.47
N ILE A 615 -24.64 -25.31 24.81
CA ILE A 615 -24.73 -23.91 25.20
C ILE A 615 -24.01 -23.64 26.53
N GLN A 616 -24.11 -24.53 27.52
CA GLN A 616 -23.37 -24.42 28.78
C GLN A 616 -21.86 -24.54 28.55
N GLU A 617 -21.42 -25.47 27.71
CA GLU A 617 -20.00 -25.58 27.32
C GLU A 617 -19.51 -24.30 26.62
N LEU A 618 -20.30 -23.76 25.69
CA LEU A 618 -20.01 -22.50 25.01
C LEU A 618 -19.90 -21.32 25.98
N ARG A 619 -20.75 -21.31 27.01
CA ARG A 619 -20.83 -20.24 28.01
C ARG A 619 -19.52 -20.11 28.81
N VAL A 620 -18.87 -21.23 29.11
CA VAL A 620 -17.66 -21.29 29.95
C VAL A 620 -16.35 -21.29 29.16
N LYS A 621 -16.41 -21.39 27.83
CA LYS A 621 -15.22 -21.46 26.97
C LYS A 621 -14.58 -20.09 26.75
N ASP A 622 -13.37 -19.86 27.28
CA ASP A 622 -12.72 -18.54 27.24
C ASP A 622 -12.32 -18.02 25.85
N THR A 623 -12.19 -18.93 24.87
CA THR A 623 -11.89 -18.62 23.46
C THR A 623 -13.10 -18.06 22.72
N ILE A 624 -14.32 -18.24 23.24
CA ILE A 624 -15.56 -17.76 22.64
C ILE A 624 -16.09 -16.60 23.47
N TYR A 625 -16.44 -15.50 22.80
CA TYR A 625 -16.97 -14.32 23.48
C TYR A 625 -18.37 -13.96 22.99
N MET A 626 -19.37 -14.26 23.81
CA MET A 626 -20.81 -14.16 23.51
C MET A 626 -21.40 -12.74 23.73
N ARG A 627 -20.60 -11.69 23.54
CA ARG A 627 -20.95 -10.31 23.89
C ARG A 627 -22.28 -9.82 23.31
N LYS A 628 -22.50 -10.00 22.02
CA LYS A 628 -23.70 -9.57 21.32
C LYS A 628 -24.91 -10.36 21.81
N LEU A 629 -24.76 -11.67 22.03
CA LEU A 629 -25.83 -12.50 22.59
C LEU A 629 -26.22 -12.02 24.00
N LEU A 630 -25.25 -11.90 24.90
CA LEU A 630 -25.46 -11.44 26.28
C LEU A 630 -26.06 -10.03 26.32
N SER A 631 -25.62 -9.13 25.44
CA SER A 631 -26.24 -7.80 25.32
C SER A 631 -27.69 -7.88 24.83
N LYS A 632 -28.09 -8.89 24.07
CA LYS A 632 -29.51 -9.11 23.71
C LYS A 632 -30.30 -9.72 24.84
N PHE A 633 -29.73 -10.64 25.61
CA PHE A 633 -30.36 -11.15 26.83
C PHE A 633 -30.65 -10.02 27.80
N ARG A 634 -29.61 -9.27 28.20
CA ARG A 634 -29.75 -8.17 29.14
C ARG A 634 -30.82 -7.17 28.72
N THR A 635 -30.90 -6.85 27.43
CA THR A 635 -31.90 -5.89 26.93
C THR A 635 -33.29 -6.51 26.77
N PHE A 636 -33.46 -7.59 26.02
CA PHE A 636 -34.79 -8.09 25.60
C PHE A 636 -35.35 -9.25 26.43
N TRP A 637 -34.51 -9.92 27.24
CA TRP A 637 -34.87 -11.03 28.13
C TRP A 637 -34.29 -10.82 29.53
N SER A 638 -34.38 -9.58 30.04
CA SER A 638 -33.78 -9.17 31.32
C SER A 638 -34.25 -10.03 32.52
N ARG A 639 -35.53 -10.43 32.51
CA ARG A 639 -36.16 -11.22 33.59
C ARG A 639 -36.02 -12.74 33.44
N THR A 640 -35.64 -13.24 32.27
CA THR A 640 -35.56 -14.68 31.97
C THR A 640 -34.12 -15.09 31.63
N LEU A 641 -33.75 -15.15 30.35
CA LEU A 641 -32.45 -15.62 29.90
C LEU A 641 -31.29 -14.84 30.53
N ALA A 642 -31.44 -13.53 30.73
CA ALA A 642 -30.38 -12.74 31.36
C ALA A 642 -30.17 -13.12 32.83
N LYS A 643 -31.26 -13.27 33.59
CA LYS A 643 -31.20 -13.68 34.99
C LYS A 643 -30.59 -15.07 35.13
N ASN A 644 -31.09 -16.05 34.38
CA ASN A 644 -30.62 -17.43 34.42
C ASN A 644 -29.11 -17.53 34.09
N TRP A 645 -28.65 -16.80 33.07
CA TRP A 645 -27.23 -16.80 32.70
C TRP A 645 -26.36 -16.05 33.70
N ALA A 646 -26.86 -14.95 34.30
CA ALA A 646 -26.15 -14.24 35.36
C ALA A 646 -25.95 -15.14 36.58
N GLU A 647 -27.00 -15.85 37.01
CA GLU A 647 -26.94 -16.81 38.12
C GLU A 647 -25.98 -17.96 37.81
N ALA A 648 -26.03 -18.53 36.59
CA ALA A 648 -25.11 -19.58 36.18
C ALA A 648 -23.64 -19.10 36.16
N TYR A 649 -23.38 -17.87 35.71
CA TYR A 649 -22.04 -17.31 35.78
C TYR A 649 -21.58 -17.00 37.21
N LEU A 650 -22.48 -16.58 38.10
CA LEU A 650 -22.17 -16.38 39.52
C LEU A 650 -21.85 -17.71 40.21
N HIS A 651 -22.63 -18.75 39.93
CA HIS A 651 -22.39 -20.10 40.43
C HIS A 651 -20.99 -20.59 39.99
N ASP A 652 -20.69 -20.49 38.71
CA ASP A 652 -19.38 -20.89 38.15
C ASP A 652 -18.20 -20.05 38.66
N LEU A 653 -18.48 -18.82 39.09
CA LEU A 653 -17.48 -17.94 39.71
C LEU A 653 -17.17 -18.37 41.14
N ILE A 654 -18.17 -18.79 41.91
CA ILE A 654 -18.06 -19.19 43.33
C ILE A 654 -17.54 -20.62 43.47
N GLU A 655 -17.84 -21.49 42.51
CA GLU A 655 -17.41 -22.88 42.52
C GLU A 655 -15.87 -22.99 42.58
N ARG A 656 -15.37 -23.69 43.60
CA ARG A 656 -13.94 -23.97 43.78
C ARG A 656 -13.49 -25.06 42.81
N ASN A 657 -13.33 -24.69 41.55
CA ASN A 657 -12.70 -25.52 40.51
C ASN A 657 -11.36 -24.89 40.06
N ASP A 658 -10.43 -25.70 39.57
CA ASP A 658 -9.10 -25.25 39.11
C ASP A 658 -9.08 -24.76 37.65
N GLN A 659 -10.24 -24.61 37.01
CA GLN A 659 -10.32 -24.20 35.60
C GLN A 659 -10.37 -22.68 35.43
N ASP A 660 -9.21 -22.04 35.35
CA ASP A 660 -9.07 -20.60 35.11
C ASP A 660 -9.83 -20.09 33.87
N SER A 661 -9.95 -20.92 32.83
CA SER A 661 -10.72 -20.61 31.62
C SER A 661 -12.20 -20.34 31.93
N LYS A 662 -12.83 -21.17 32.78
CA LYS A 662 -14.23 -21.06 33.20
C LYS A 662 -14.47 -19.79 34.01
N LYS A 663 -13.58 -19.47 34.97
CA LYS A 663 -13.64 -18.22 35.76
C LYS A 663 -13.53 -16.98 34.89
N LYS A 664 -12.58 -16.99 33.95
CA LYS A 664 -12.36 -15.88 33.00
C LYS A 664 -13.57 -15.64 32.09
N ALA A 665 -14.18 -16.70 31.55
CA ALA A 665 -15.40 -16.62 30.77
C ALA A 665 -16.55 -16.05 31.61
N SER A 666 -16.68 -16.52 32.86
CA SER A 666 -17.71 -16.10 33.80
C SER A 666 -17.63 -14.61 34.14
N VAL A 667 -16.45 -14.09 34.51
CA VAL A 667 -16.29 -12.66 34.77
C VAL A 667 -16.62 -11.81 33.53
N ARG A 668 -16.20 -12.23 32.34
CA ARG A 668 -16.54 -11.52 31.09
C ARG A 668 -18.06 -11.51 30.83
N GLY A 669 -18.71 -12.63 31.13
CA GLY A 669 -20.16 -12.80 31.06
C GLY A 669 -20.87 -11.83 32.00
N LEU A 670 -20.49 -11.84 33.27
CA LEU A 670 -21.02 -10.97 34.33
C LEU A 670 -20.84 -9.49 34.01
N CYS A 671 -19.64 -9.07 33.57
CA CYS A 671 -19.42 -7.70 33.10
C CYS A 671 -20.39 -7.30 31.97
N THR A 672 -20.83 -8.23 31.11
CA THR A 672 -21.70 -7.88 29.98
C THR A 672 -23.18 -7.92 30.34
N ILE A 673 -23.59 -8.86 31.20
CA ILE A 673 -25.00 -9.18 31.45
C ILE A 673 -25.59 -8.45 32.67
N LEU A 674 -24.77 -8.17 33.70
CA LEU A 674 -25.25 -7.49 34.90
C LEU A 674 -25.43 -5.98 34.66
N THR A 675 -26.35 -5.37 35.41
CA THR A 675 -26.49 -3.92 35.55
C THR A 675 -25.42 -3.37 36.50
N GLN A 676 -25.43 -2.05 36.74
CA GLN A 676 -24.35 -1.39 37.46
C GLN A 676 -24.29 -1.78 38.94
N GLU A 677 -25.42 -1.83 39.65
CA GLU A 677 -25.44 -2.12 41.09
C GLU A 677 -24.95 -3.55 41.38
N PRO A 678 -25.52 -4.62 40.78
CA PRO A 678 -25.09 -5.99 41.08
C PRO A 678 -23.65 -6.27 40.67
N PHE A 679 -23.16 -5.60 39.63
CA PHE A 679 -21.75 -5.71 39.25
C PHE A 679 -20.83 -4.98 40.24
N SER A 680 -21.27 -3.83 40.79
CA SER A 680 -20.51 -3.08 41.78
C SER A 680 -20.33 -3.90 43.07
N ASP A 681 -21.34 -4.68 43.46
CA ASP A 681 -21.26 -5.58 44.61
C ASP A 681 -20.15 -6.64 44.42
N ILE A 682 -20.00 -7.18 43.20
CA ILE A 682 -18.91 -8.12 42.88
C ILE A 682 -17.55 -7.42 42.97
N VAL A 683 -17.44 -6.21 42.41
CA VAL A 683 -16.19 -5.44 42.43
C VAL A 683 -15.78 -5.14 43.86
N GLU A 684 -16.72 -4.76 44.72
CA GLU A 684 -16.48 -4.44 46.13
C GLU A 684 -16.13 -5.70 46.94
N LYS A 685 -16.88 -6.78 46.76
CA LYS A 685 -16.66 -8.07 47.44
C LYS A 685 -15.25 -8.62 47.22
N TYR A 686 -14.72 -8.51 46.01
CA TYR A 686 -13.43 -9.10 45.65
C TYR A 686 -12.29 -8.09 45.62
N LYS A 687 -12.46 -6.84 46.07
CA LYS A 687 -11.38 -5.85 46.01
C LYS A 687 -10.14 -6.32 46.80
N PRO A 688 -8.91 -6.15 46.27
CA PRO A 688 -7.71 -6.54 47.00
C PRO A 688 -7.58 -5.79 48.33
N ALA A 689 -7.33 -6.49 49.42
CA ALA A 689 -7.09 -5.86 50.73
C ALA A 689 -5.75 -5.11 50.74
N GLN A 690 -4.67 -5.81 50.37
CA GLN A 690 -3.30 -5.29 50.35
C GLN A 690 -2.80 -5.06 48.92
N ALA A 691 -1.72 -4.29 48.76
CA ALA A 691 -1.13 -3.98 47.46
C ALA A 691 -0.19 -5.08 46.94
N LYS A 692 0.51 -5.78 47.84
CA LYS A 692 1.41 -6.90 47.51
C LYS A 692 0.67 -8.22 47.64
N ILE A 693 0.90 -9.15 46.73
CA ILE A 693 0.38 -10.52 46.83
C ILE A 693 1.33 -11.32 47.72
N ASP A 694 0.81 -11.90 48.80
CA ASP A 694 1.54 -12.89 49.58
C ASP A 694 1.33 -14.28 48.97
N TRP A 695 2.28 -14.69 48.13
CA TRP A 695 2.22 -15.97 47.41
C TRP A 695 2.23 -17.19 48.33
N ASN A 696 2.59 -17.05 49.61
CA ASN A 696 2.59 -18.17 50.56
C ASN A 696 1.22 -18.41 51.20
N THR A 697 0.33 -17.41 51.20
CA THR A 697 -0.95 -17.45 51.95
C THR A 697 -2.17 -17.10 51.10
N VAL A 698 -1.99 -16.66 49.85
CA VAL A 698 -3.07 -16.22 48.99
C VAL A 698 -3.98 -17.38 48.55
N ASP A 699 -5.30 -17.18 48.65
CA ASP A 699 -6.28 -18.08 48.04
C ASP A 699 -6.28 -17.87 46.51
N ASP A 700 -5.73 -18.85 45.78
CA ASP A 700 -5.63 -18.82 44.31
C ASP A 700 -6.98 -18.64 43.61
N HIS A 701 -8.08 -19.13 44.19
CA HIS A 701 -9.40 -18.94 43.64
C HIS A 701 -9.81 -17.46 43.72
N VAL A 702 -9.65 -16.83 44.89
CA VAL A 702 -9.93 -15.40 45.09
C VAL A 702 -9.02 -14.52 44.23
N LEU A 703 -7.73 -14.86 44.16
CA LEU A 703 -6.75 -14.13 43.35
C LEU A 703 -7.13 -14.17 41.86
N ASN A 704 -7.56 -15.31 41.34
CA ASN A 704 -7.99 -15.41 39.95
C ASN A 704 -9.22 -14.58 39.64
N ILE A 705 -10.21 -14.53 40.55
CA ILE A 705 -11.37 -13.64 40.41
C ILE A 705 -10.91 -12.19 40.36
N GLN A 706 -10.05 -11.77 41.30
CA GLN A 706 -9.47 -10.43 41.34
C GLN A 706 -8.78 -10.04 40.03
N ARG A 707 -7.92 -10.93 39.50
CA ARG A 707 -7.22 -10.73 38.23
C ARG A 707 -8.19 -10.53 37.07
N PHE A 708 -9.20 -11.38 36.96
CA PHE A 708 -10.15 -11.32 35.85
C PHE A 708 -11.11 -10.14 35.96
N VAL A 709 -11.58 -9.78 37.17
CA VAL A 709 -12.41 -8.58 37.41
C VAL A 709 -11.63 -7.34 37.02
N ALA A 710 -10.42 -7.15 37.56
CA ALA A 710 -9.54 -6.03 37.23
C ALA A 710 -9.33 -5.88 35.72
N LYS A 711 -9.07 -7.00 35.02
CA LYS A 711 -8.80 -7.00 33.58
C LYS A 711 -10.01 -6.70 32.69
N ASN A 712 -11.23 -7.02 33.13
CA ASN A 712 -12.44 -6.96 32.28
C ASN A 712 -13.46 -5.90 32.71
N MET A 713 -13.27 -5.22 33.85
CA MET A 713 -14.16 -4.20 34.39
C MET A 713 -14.64 -3.14 33.38
N HIS A 714 -13.79 -2.71 32.45
CA HIS A 714 -14.15 -1.75 31.39
C HIS A 714 -15.25 -2.22 30.41
N ARG A 715 -15.60 -3.51 30.43
CA ARG A 715 -16.64 -4.11 29.59
C ARG A 715 -18.05 -3.90 30.15
N ALA A 716 -18.16 -3.55 31.44
CA ALA A 716 -19.42 -3.25 32.09
C ALA A 716 -20.13 -2.05 31.47
N ARG A 717 -21.47 -2.10 31.51
CA ARG A 717 -22.36 -1.05 31.01
C ARG A 717 -23.40 -0.66 32.09
N PRO A 718 -23.50 0.62 32.46
CA PRO A 718 -22.49 1.66 32.28
C PRO A 718 -21.11 1.25 32.81
N GLN A 719 -20.07 1.98 32.42
CA GLN A 719 -18.75 1.73 32.98
C GLN A 719 -18.75 2.11 34.46
N PRO A 720 -18.09 1.32 35.33
CA PRO A 720 -18.02 1.63 36.75
C PRO A 720 -17.21 2.91 36.98
N PRO A 721 -17.42 3.58 38.13
CA PRO A 721 -16.71 4.81 38.45
C PRO A 721 -15.19 4.56 38.57
N PRO A 722 -14.35 5.58 38.32
CA PRO A 722 -12.88 5.40 38.35
C PRO A 722 -12.33 4.87 39.67
N ASP A 723 -12.93 5.23 40.81
CA ASP A 723 -12.50 4.74 42.13
C ASP A 723 -12.60 3.20 42.22
N SER A 724 -13.55 2.56 41.51
CA SER A 724 -13.68 1.09 41.44
C SER A 724 -12.45 0.42 40.85
N ILE A 725 -11.88 0.96 39.76
CA ILE A 725 -10.67 0.38 39.15
C ILE A 725 -9.40 0.78 39.90
N LEU A 726 -9.39 1.96 40.53
CA LEU A 726 -8.27 2.40 41.38
C LEU A 726 -8.09 1.49 42.60
N ALA A 727 -9.18 0.94 43.16
CA ALA A 727 -9.10 -0.05 44.24
C ALA A 727 -8.32 -1.32 43.85
N TYR A 728 -8.27 -1.67 42.55
CA TYR A 728 -7.52 -2.80 42.00
C TYR A 728 -6.17 -2.40 41.41
N ALA A 729 -6.00 -1.13 41.03
CA ALA A 729 -4.76 -0.60 40.45
C ALA A 729 -3.77 -0.26 41.58
N LYS A 730 -3.31 -1.26 42.34
CA LYS A 730 -2.29 -1.09 43.40
C LYS A 730 -1.34 -2.27 43.47
N GLY A 731 -0.06 -1.99 43.73
CA GLY A 731 1.03 -2.98 43.80
C GLY A 731 1.02 -4.02 42.69
N ASP A 732 1.02 -5.30 43.04
CA ASP A 732 1.14 -6.42 42.09
C ASP A 732 -0.10 -6.61 41.21
N TYR A 733 -1.25 -6.04 41.60
CA TYR A 733 -2.50 -6.14 40.87
C TYR A 733 -2.60 -5.19 39.66
N LEU A 734 -1.74 -4.16 39.61
CA LEU A 734 -1.77 -3.13 38.57
C LEU A 734 -1.65 -3.71 37.15
N GLN A 735 -0.79 -4.72 36.97
CA GLN A 735 -0.59 -5.39 35.69
C GLN A 735 -1.90 -6.00 35.12
N PHE A 736 -2.81 -6.42 35.99
CA PHE A 736 -4.12 -6.97 35.61
C PHE A 736 -5.15 -5.87 35.40
N ALA A 737 -5.12 -4.81 36.23
CA ALA A 737 -6.03 -3.67 36.14
C ALA A 737 -5.79 -2.77 34.92
N LEU A 738 -4.57 -2.78 34.37
CA LEU A 738 -4.12 -1.83 33.35
C LEU A 738 -5.06 -1.69 32.13
N PRO A 739 -5.59 -2.76 31.50
CA PRO A 739 -6.50 -2.63 30.37
C PRO A 739 -7.78 -1.89 30.74
N SER A 740 -8.34 -2.17 31.93
CA SER A 740 -9.55 -1.50 32.39
C SER A 740 -9.28 -0.07 32.83
N LEU A 741 -8.16 0.17 33.52
CA LEU A 741 -7.73 1.50 33.94
C LEU A 741 -7.64 2.44 32.73
N ILE A 742 -6.91 2.04 31.68
CA ILE A 742 -6.78 2.84 30.45
C ILE A 742 -8.15 3.08 29.81
N ALA A 743 -8.98 2.04 29.69
CA ALA A 743 -10.24 2.14 28.97
C ALA A 743 -11.31 2.97 29.71
N ILE A 744 -11.38 2.88 31.04
CA ILE A 744 -12.31 3.67 31.88
C ILE A 744 -11.88 5.13 31.87
N PHE A 745 -10.61 5.41 32.19
CA PHE A 745 -10.10 6.79 32.23
C PHE A 745 -10.19 7.47 30.86
N TYR A 746 -9.85 6.77 29.77
CA TYR A 746 -9.99 7.32 28.42
C TYR A 746 -11.40 7.81 28.11
N ASN A 747 -12.44 7.19 28.67
CA ASN A 747 -13.82 7.58 28.45
C ASN A 747 -14.32 8.67 29.39
N LEU A 748 -13.58 9.10 30.41
CA LEU A 748 -14.03 10.19 31.26
C LEU A 748 -14.24 11.48 30.48
N ASN A 749 -15.23 12.26 30.89
CA ASN A 749 -15.39 13.62 30.40
C ASN A 749 -14.30 14.55 30.98
N ILE A 750 -14.18 15.77 30.47
CA ILE A 750 -13.09 16.68 30.84
C ILE A 750 -13.20 17.07 32.32
N SER A 751 -14.41 17.36 32.80
CA SER A 751 -14.65 17.75 34.20
C SER A 751 -14.23 16.65 35.17
N GLN A 752 -14.60 15.39 34.91
CA GLN A 752 -14.14 14.24 35.69
C GLN A 752 -12.62 14.06 35.56
N SER A 753 -12.05 14.24 34.36
CA SER A 753 -10.61 14.09 34.16
C SER A 753 -9.80 15.03 35.05
N LYS A 754 -10.23 16.30 35.20
CA LYS A 754 -9.58 17.27 36.10
C LYS A 754 -9.60 16.84 37.57
N ILE A 755 -10.63 16.14 38.01
CA ILE A 755 -10.75 15.60 39.39
C ILE A 755 -9.78 14.44 39.61
N TYR A 756 -9.65 13.53 38.63
CA TYR A 756 -8.90 12.29 38.80
C TYR A 756 -7.43 12.35 38.38
N ILE A 757 -7.02 13.32 37.55
CA ILE A 757 -5.62 13.48 37.17
C ILE A 757 -4.71 13.66 38.40
N PRO A 758 -5.00 14.57 39.36
CA PRO A 758 -4.18 14.71 40.57
C PRO A 758 -4.02 13.40 41.33
N LYS A 759 -5.12 12.66 41.55
CA LYS A 759 -5.10 11.33 42.20
C LYS A 759 -4.15 10.33 41.50
N LEU A 760 -4.06 10.38 40.17
CA LEU A 760 -3.13 9.52 39.43
C LEU A 760 -1.68 9.99 39.54
N LEU A 761 -1.45 11.31 39.62
CA LEU A 761 -0.11 11.89 39.70
C LEU A 761 0.55 11.65 41.06
N ASP A 762 -0.25 11.55 42.12
CA ASP A 762 0.20 11.23 43.49
C ASP A 762 0.38 9.71 43.72
N ALA A 763 0.02 8.88 42.73
CA ALA A 763 0.11 7.43 42.81
C ALA A 763 1.54 6.91 42.52
N PRO A 764 1.85 5.63 42.80
CA PRO A 764 3.14 5.04 42.47
C PRO A 764 3.51 5.16 40.98
N VAL A 765 4.81 5.17 40.69
CA VAL A 765 5.43 5.47 39.38
C VAL A 765 4.66 4.91 38.18
N SER A 766 4.26 3.65 38.20
CA SER A 766 3.56 3.02 37.07
C SER A 766 2.20 3.68 36.77
N ILE A 767 1.43 4.07 37.80
CA ILE A 767 0.14 4.76 37.66
C ILE A 767 0.36 6.24 37.37
N GLN A 768 1.37 6.85 37.98
CA GLN A 768 1.77 8.23 37.70
C GLN A 768 2.07 8.44 36.21
N LYS A 769 2.78 7.50 35.56
CA LYS A 769 2.96 7.51 34.09
C LYS A 769 1.63 7.56 33.34
N HIS A 770 0.60 6.86 33.81
CA HIS A 770 -0.73 6.93 33.21
C HIS A 770 -1.42 8.27 33.48
N GLY A 771 -1.26 8.85 34.67
CA GLY A 771 -1.69 10.22 34.98
C GLY A 771 -1.11 11.24 33.99
N ILE A 772 0.19 11.17 33.72
CA ILE A 772 0.89 12.06 32.76
C ILE A 772 0.35 11.86 31.33
N ARG A 773 0.24 10.61 30.86
CA ARG A 773 -0.38 10.28 29.55
C ARG A 773 -1.80 10.79 29.44
N PHE A 774 -2.54 10.75 30.55
CA PHE A 774 -3.93 11.13 30.59
C PHE A 774 -4.10 12.64 30.58
N ALA A 775 -3.26 13.37 31.35
CA ALA A 775 -3.16 14.83 31.29
C ALA A 775 -2.91 15.30 29.86
N TYR A 776 -1.88 14.75 29.19
CA TYR A 776 -1.56 15.04 27.79
C TYR A 776 -2.75 14.91 26.83
N ARG A 777 -3.62 13.90 27.06
CA ARG A 777 -4.72 13.57 26.15
C ARG A 777 -6.01 14.34 26.43
N LYS A 778 -6.18 14.88 27.64
CA LYS A 778 -7.46 15.42 28.13
C LYS A 778 -7.42 16.89 28.48
N LEU A 779 -6.28 17.39 28.92
CA LEU A 779 -6.11 18.79 29.27
C LEU A 779 -5.71 19.58 28.01
N ASN A 780 -5.91 20.90 28.05
CA ASN A 780 -5.33 21.79 27.05
C ASN A 780 -3.82 21.90 27.25
N ASP A 781 -3.11 22.51 26.29
CA ASP A 781 -1.65 22.57 26.29
C ASP A 781 -1.11 23.34 27.51
N LYS A 782 -1.79 24.41 27.93
CA LYS A 782 -1.40 25.23 29.10
C LYS A 782 -1.48 24.41 30.39
N ASP A 783 -2.64 23.82 30.66
CA ASP A 783 -2.90 22.98 31.83
C ASP A 783 -1.95 21.76 31.84
N SER A 784 -1.71 21.13 30.68
CA SER A 784 -0.75 20.03 30.52
C SER A 784 0.67 20.46 30.87
N SER A 785 1.10 21.62 30.38
CA SER A 785 2.45 22.16 30.62
C SER A 785 2.69 22.45 32.09
N THR A 786 1.69 23.01 32.79
CA THR A 786 1.74 23.20 34.25
C THR A 786 1.87 21.88 34.99
N VAL A 787 1.09 20.86 34.61
CA VAL A 787 1.19 19.52 35.19
C VAL A 787 2.59 18.93 34.97
N PHE A 788 3.12 19.03 33.77
CA PHE A 788 4.44 18.51 33.41
C PHE A 788 5.57 19.19 34.17
N LEU A 789 5.54 20.52 34.27
CA LEU A 789 6.50 21.30 35.06
C LEU A 789 6.49 20.89 36.53
N ASN A 790 5.31 20.77 37.14
CA ASN A 790 5.18 20.39 38.55
C ASN A 790 5.64 18.95 38.80
N CYS A 791 5.31 18.02 37.90
CA CYS A 791 5.78 16.64 37.99
C CYS A 791 7.29 16.52 37.78
N TRP A 792 7.88 17.32 36.88
CA TRP A 792 9.31 17.33 36.64
C TRP A 792 10.09 17.82 37.87
N LYS A 793 9.61 18.90 38.52
CA LYS A 793 10.23 19.46 39.74
C LYS A 793 10.13 18.50 40.94
N SER A 794 9.04 17.75 41.05
CA SER A 794 8.79 16.86 42.19
C SER A 794 9.37 15.45 42.03
N SER A 795 9.67 14.99 40.81
CA SER A 795 10.10 13.60 40.55
C SER A 795 11.53 13.49 40.04
N LYS A 796 12.34 12.69 40.74
CA LYS A 796 13.67 12.25 40.26
C LYS A 796 13.63 10.90 39.52
N ASN A 797 12.45 10.31 39.32
CA ASN A 797 12.36 9.01 38.68
C ASN A 797 12.60 9.13 37.17
N VAL A 798 13.65 8.48 36.67
CA VAL A 798 14.09 8.52 35.25
C VAL A 798 12.97 8.21 34.26
N SER A 799 12.09 7.27 34.60
CA SER A 799 11.02 6.84 33.71
C SER A 799 9.78 7.75 33.75
N ILE A 800 9.64 8.57 34.79
CA ILE A 800 8.66 9.67 34.86
C ILE A 800 9.17 10.85 34.05
N ARG A 801 10.43 11.25 34.27
CA ARG A 801 11.10 12.30 33.50
C ARG A 801 11.06 12.01 32.01
N ALA A 802 11.37 10.78 31.59
CA ALA A 802 11.27 10.35 30.19
C ALA A 802 9.89 10.57 29.56
N ILE A 803 8.82 10.28 30.31
CA ILE A 803 7.46 10.43 29.77
C ILE A 803 7.02 11.89 29.70
N ILE A 804 7.45 12.71 30.66
CA ILE A 804 7.20 14.15 30.67
C ILE A 804 7.92 14.80 29.50
N PHE A 805 9.23 14.54 29.37
CA PHE A 805 10.05 15.06 28.29
C PHE A 805 9.46 14.72 26.92
N LYS A 806 9.07 13.45 26.72
CA LYS A 806 8.42 13.00 25.49
C LYS A 806 7.18 13.81 25.15
N PHE A 807 6.25 13.99 26.10
CA PHE A 807 5.01 14.68 25.80
C PHE A 807 5.19 16.18 25.63
N THR A 808 6.10 16.81 26.37
CA THR A 808 6.45 18.22 26.16
C THR A 808 7.12 18.42 24.79
N HIS A 809 8.04 17.53 24.40
CA HIS A 809 8.63 17.54 23.06
C HIS A 809 7.56 17.35 21.96
N GLU A 810 6.61 16.43 22.15
CA GLU A 810 5.48 16.27 21.23
C GLU A 810 4.57 17.50 21.16
N LEU A 811 4.40 18.28 22.24
CA LEU A 811 3.70 19.55 22.21
C LEU A 811 4.48 20.57 21.37
N LEU A 812 5.79 20.72 21.61
CA LEU A 812 6.64 21.64 20.86
C LEU A 812 6.62 21.33 19.35
N CYS A 813 6.76 20.05 18.97
CA CYS A 813 6.73 19.65 17.55
C CYS A 813 5.40 19.92 16.84
N LYS A 814 4.30 20.08 17.58
CA LYS A 814 2.96 20.31 17.02
C LYS A 814 2.55 21.78 17.04
N GLU A 815 3.31 22.63 17.75
CA GLU A 815 2.98 24.03 17.93
C GLU A 815 3.33 24.84 16.67
N THR A 816 2.40 25.65 16.22
CA THR A 816 2.55 26.51 15.04
C THR A 816 2.66 27.98 15.42
N HIS A 817 2.25 28.37 16.63
CA HIS A 817 2.31 29.74 17.10
C HIS A 817 3.70 30.07 17.66
N PRO A 818 4.42 31.09 17.12
CA PRO A 818 5.79 31.39 17.52
C PRO A 818 5.98 31.58 19.03
N ASP A 819 5.16 32.41 19.68
CA ASP A 819 5.30 32.71 21.12
C ASP A 819 5.08 31.48 22.02
N ARG A 820 4.14 30.60 21.65
CA ARG A 820 3.87 29.38 22.40
C ARG A 820 4.99 28.36 22.19
N ALA A 821 5.55 28.31 20.98
CA ALA A 821 6.72 27.48 20.68
C ALA A 821 7.93 27.93 21.51
N VAL A 822 8.12 29.25 21.72
CA VAL A 822 9.15 29.79 22.62
C VAL A 822 8.90 29.33 24.06
N ALA A 823 7.68 29.50 24.59
CA ALA A 823 7.37 29.08 25.96
C ALA A 823 7.55 27.55 26.19
N LEU A 824 7.18 26.72 25.21
CA LEU A 824 7.41 25.27 25.26
C LEU A 824 8.89 24.93 25.12
N TRP A 825 9.65 25.68 24.32
CA TRP A 825 11.09 25.54 24.22
C TRP A 825 11.77 25.88 25.55
N GLU A 826 11.46 27.00 26.19
CA GLU A 826 12.00 27.37 27.50
C GLU A 826 11.76 26.28 28.54
N LEU A 827 10.59 25.63 28.50
CA LEU A 827 10.28 24.50 29.36
C LEU A 827 11.18 23.28 29.07
N ILE A 828 11.39 22.94 27.79
CA ILE A 828 12.28 21.84 27.39
C ILE A 828 13.74 22.17 27.70
N GLU A 829 14.17 23.40 27.49
CA GLU A 829 15.52 23.87 27.81
C GLU A 829 15.81 23.68 29.30
N MET A 830 14.87 24.10 30.17
CA MET A 830 14.97 23.86 31.60
C MET A 830 15.02 22.36 31.94
N PHE A 831 14.29 21.52 31.22
CA PHE A 831 14.42 20.07 31.38
C PHE A 831 15.83 19.59 31.00
N ILE A 832 16.36 20.01 29.85
CA ILE A 832 17.70 19.67 29.37
C ILE A 832 18.77 20.06 30.39
N ASP A 833 18.69 21.27 30.94
CA ASP A 833 19.63 21.78 31.95
C ASP A 833 19.67 20.93 33.23
N SER A 834 18.60 20.20 33.51
CA SER A 834 18.50 19.32 34.68
C SER A 834 18.75 17.85 34.37
N LEU A 835 19.02 17.47 33.11
CA LEU A 835 19.28 16.08 32.73
C LEU A 835 20.62 15.59 33.30
N THR A 836 20.67 14.29 33.60
CA THR A 836 21.89 13.60 34.03
C THR A 836 22.26 12.49 33.04
N PHE A 837 23.42 11.87 33.21
CA PHE A 837 23.88 10.72 32.39
C PHE A 837 23.13 9.41 32.68
N GLY A 838 22.33 9.38 33.76
CA GLY A 838 21.56 8.22 34.19
C GLY A 838 20.09 8.22 33.75
N GLU A 839 19.71 9.08 32.80
CA GLU A 839 18.32 9.20 32.34
C GLU A 839 17.93 8.05 31.38
N ASP A 840 16.64 7.98 31.03
CA ASP A 840 16.15 7.03 30.02
C ASP A 840 16.67 7.44 28.63
N LYS A 841 17.32 6.50 27.91
CA LYS A 841 17.90 6.71 26.57
C LYS A 841 16.92 7.31 25.56
N LYS A 842 15.60 7.10 25.73
CA LYS A 842 14.57 7.71 24.89
C LYS A 842 14.57 9.24 24.90
N ILE A 843 15.01 9.86 26.00
CA ILE A 843 15.18 11.32 26.04
C ILE A 843 16.25 11.71 25.03
N TYR A 844 17.39 11.03 25.02
CA TYR A 844 18.51 11.34 24.14
C TYR A 844 18.15 11.12 22.67
N GLU A 845 17.39 10.07 22.35
CA GLU A 845 16.86 9.85 21.01
C GLU A 845 15.93 11.00 20.55
N LEU A 846 15.10 11.55 21.44
CA LEU A 846 14.22 12.67 21.14
C LEU A 846 15.00 13.98 20.91
N LEU A 847 16.10 14.20 21.63
CA LEU A 847 16.94 15.37 21.45
C LEU A 847 17.49 15.50 20.02
N ALA A 848 17.69 14.38 19.31
CA ALA A 848 18.14 14.39 17.92
C ALA A 848 17.05 14.76 16.88
N GLY A 849 15.77 14.85 17.28
CA GLY A 849 14.63 15.08 16.38
C GLY A 849 14.41 16.55 15.96
N VAL A 850 15.41 17.17 15.33
CA VAL A 850 15.43 18.63 15.04
C VAL A 850 14.48 19.04 13.91
N ASP A 851 14.25 18.17 12.93
CA ASP A 851 13.38 18.41 11.76
C ASP A 851 11.96 18.87 12.13
N LYS A 852 11.43 18.34 13.23
CA LYS A 852 10.06 18.59 13.70
C LYS A 852 9.92 19.81 14.59
N ILE A 853 11.02 20.42 15.01
CA ILE A 853 11.00 21.58 15.92
C ILE A 853 10.58 22.84 15.15
N PRO A 854 9.75 23.73 15.72
CA PRO A 854 9.38 24.99 15.06
C PRO A 854 10.61 25.85 14.69
N ILE A 855 10.60 26.40 13.48
CA ILE A 855 11.79 27.04 12.88
C ILE A 855 12.36 28.20 13.72
N ASN A 856 11.51 28.92 14.47
CA ASN A 856 11.90 30.06 15.30
C ASN A 856 12.74 29.68 16.54
N VAL A 857 12.66 28.44 17.02
CA VAL A 857 13.46 27.95 18.17
C VAL A 857 14.46 26.86 17.79
N ARG A 858 14.39 26.34 16.55
CA ARG A 858 15.16 25.18 16.07
C ARG A 858 16.68 25.32 16.20
N ALA A 859 17.23 26.52 15.96
CA ALA A 859 18.67 26.78 16.10
C ALA A 859 19.15 26.69 17.55
N ASN A 860 18.46 27.37 18.47
CA ASN A 860 18.76 27.31 19.90
C ASN A 860 18.60 25.88 20.44
N TYR A 861 17.55 25.18 19.99
CA TYR A 861 17.33 23.77 20.30
C TYR A 861 18.53 22.90 19.89
N LEU A 862 18.96 22.98 18.63
CA LEU A 862 20.10 22.21 18.11
C LEU A 862 21.36 22.50 18.92
N MET A 863 21.71 23.77 19.11
CA MET A 863 22.92 24.17 19.83
C MET A 863 22.93 23.65 21.28
N LYS A 864 21.80 23.73 21.99
CA LYS A 864 21.66 23.22 23.36
C LYS A 864 21.79 21.71 23.40
N CYS A 865 21.09 21.00 22.51
CA CYS A 865 21.13 19.55 22.42
C CYS A 865 22.53 19.05 22.06
N TYR A 866 23.23 19.73 21.15
CA TYR A 866 24.60 19.39 20.75
C TYR A 866 25.56 19.48 21.94
N LYS A 867 25.54 20.60 22.68
CA LYS A 867 26.36 20.79 23.89
C LYS A 867 26.09 19.71 24.93
N PHE A 868 24.81 19.39 25.17
CA PHE A 868 24.43 18.30 26.07
C PHE A 868 24.95 16.94 25.58
N MET A 869 24.82 16.62 24.28
CA MET A 869 25.30 15.36 23.70
C MET A 869 26.82 15.21 23.80
N ASN A 870 27.59 16.28 23.58
CA ASN A 870 29.04 16.24 23.77
C ASN A 870 29.42 15.92 25.22
N SER A 871 28.76 16.57 26.20
CA SER A 871 28.92 16.24 27.61
C SER A 871 28.53 14.78 27.91
N LEU A 872 27.44 14.29 27.30
CA LEU A 872 26.96 12.92 27.48
C LEU A 872 27.98 11.88 26.99
N ILE A 873 28.57 12.07 25.80
CA ILE A 873 29.54 11.14 25.20
C ILE A 873 30.77 10.97 26.09
N VAL A 874 31.31 12.08 26.62
CA VAL A 874 32.49 12.07 27.51
C VAL A 874 32.24 11.21 28.75
N ASN A 875 31.04 11.29 29.32
CA ASN A 875 30.69 10.64 30.58
C ASN A 875 29.96 9.29 30.39
N ALA A 876 29.68 8.89 29.15
CA ALA A 876 28.98 7.66 28.84
C ALA A 876 29.87 6.42 29.00
N LYS A 877 29.25 5.29 29.36
CA LYS A 877 29.87 3.96 29.32
C LYS A 877 30.26 3.62 27.90
N GLU A 878 31.37 2.91 27.73
CA GLU A 878 31.93 2.53 26.42
C GLU A 878 30.90 1.87 25.50
N THR A 879 30.07 0.97 26.03
CA THR A 879 29.02 0.26 25.27
C THR A 879 27.92 1.16 24.68
N ASP A 880 27.76 2.39 25.21
CA ASP A 880 26.72 3.33 24.78
C ASP A 880 27.27 4.48 23.93
N ARG A 881 28.60 4.66 23.87
CA ARG A 881 29.25 5.81 23.22
C ARG A 881 28.93 5.88 21.72
N ASP A 882 29.01 4.76 21.01
CA ASP A 882 28.75 4.72 19.57
C ASP A 882 27.32 5.17 19.24
N GLN A 883 26.34 4.79 20.06
CA GLN A 883 24.95 5.21 19.89
C GLN A 883 24.83 6.74 20.03
N TYR A 884 25.50 7.34 21.02
CA TYR A 884 25.45 8.77 21.26
C TYR A 884 26.25 9.57 20.22
N ILE A 885 27.35 9.01 19.70
CA ILE A 885 28.08 9.58 18.55
C ILE A 885 27.15 9.63 17.34
N ALA A 886 26.40 8.57 17.04
CA ALA A 886 25.44 8.57 15.94
C ALA A 886 24.33 9.62 16.12
N LEU A 887 23.81 9.79 17.35
CA LEU A 887 22.82 10.85 17.65
C LEU A 887 23.42 12.26 17.48
N ARG A 888 24.68 12.46 17.88
CA ARG A 888 25.40 13.72 17.65
C ARG A 888 25.57 13.98 16.15
N SER A 889 25.95 12.98 15.35
CA SER A 889 26.08 13.13 13.89
C SER A 889 24.75 13.55 13.24
N ASN A 890 23.60 13.05 13.74
CA ASN A 890 22.29 13.52 13.27
C ASN A 890 22.05 15.01 13.57
N LEU A 891 22.46 15.50 14.75
CA LEU A 891 22.39 16.94 15.07
C LEU A 891 23.25 17.77 14.11
N ILE A 892 24.48 17.31 13.81
CA ILE A 892 25.38 17.97 12.86
C ILE A 892 24.74 18.05 11.48
N TRP A 893 24.12 16.97 11.00
CA TRP A 893 23.44 16.96 9.70
C TRP A 893 22.34 18.02 9.60
N HIS A 894 21.54 18.20 10.66
CA HIS A 894 20.48 19.20 10.69
C HIS A 894 20.98 20.65 10.68
N SER A 895 22.24 20.91 11.04
CA SER A 895 22.81 22.27 11.04
C SER A 895 22.75 22.92 9.66
N ARG A 896 22.96 22.15 8.59
CA ARG A 896 22.88 22.61 7.19
C ARG A 896 21.53 23.25 6.88
N GLN A 897 20.43 22.67 7.37
CA GLN A 897 19.07 23.14 7.07
C GLN A 897 18.71 24.45 7.77
N ILE A 898 19.50 24.89 8.76
CA ILE A 898 19.19 26.06 9.59
C ILE A 898 20.37 27.02 9.72
N MET A 899 21.35 26.93 8.83
CA MET A 899 22.64 27.65 8.94
C MET A 899 22.48 29.16 9.15
N GLU A 900 21.51 29.80 8.47
CA GLU A 900 21.25 31.25 8.60
C GLU A 900 20.90 31.69 10.03
N ARG A 901 20.39 30.76 10.85
CA ARG A 901 19.94 31.03 12.23
C ARG A 901 20.93 30.55 13.29
N LEU A 902 22.00 29.87 12.90
CA LEU A 902 23.01 29.39 13.84
C LEU A 902 23.98 30.51 14.21
N CYS A 903 24.49 30.46 15.45
CA CYS A 903 25.56 31.35 15.87
C CYS A 903 26.84 31.02 15.08
N PRO A 904 27.49 31.99 14.39
CA PRO A 904 28.69 31.74 13.60
C PRO A 904 29.81 31.06 14.39
N ASN A 905 30.08 31.52 15.61
CA ASN A 905 31.13 30.94 16.47
C ASN A 905 30.85 29.45 16.75
N PHE A 906 29.60 29.09 17.01
CA PHE A 906 29.23 27.68 17.22
C PHE A 906 29.51 26.82 15.97
N VAL A 907 29.26 27.35 14.78
CA VAL A 907 29.51 26.61 13.53
C VAL A 907 31.01 26.48 13.25
N VAL A 908 31.80 27.51 13.55
CA VAL A 908 33.27 27.45 13.46
C VAL A 908 33.81 26.40 14.42
N ASP A 909 33.44 26.47 15.70
CA ASP A 909 33.82 25.48 16.71
C ASP A 909 33.44 24.05 16.26
N LEU A 910 32.26 23.88 15.67
CA LEU A 910 31.78 22.61 15.14
C LEU A 910 32.62 22.11 13.97
N ILE A 911 33.04 22.98 13.05
CA ILE A 911 33.89 22.59 11.93
C ILE A 911 35.28 22.21 12.44
N GLU A 912 35.87 23.00 13.31
CA GLU A 912 37.18 22.75 13.90
C GLU A 912 37.21 21.44 14.71
N GLU A 913 36.17 21.14 15.50
CA GLU A 913 36.09 19.90 16.30
C GLU A 913 36.11 18.64 15.43
N HIS A 914 35.56 18.66 14.21
CA HIS A 914 35.31 17.45 13.41
C HIS A 914 36.13 17.35 12.12
N VAL A 915 36.71 18.44 11.63
CA VAL A 915 37.43 18.44 10.34
C VAL A 915 38.65 17.52 10.39
N ASP A 916 39.38 17.46 11.50
CA ASP A 916 40.54 16.59 11.62
C ASP A 916 40.16 15.12 11.54
N ASP A 917 39.24 14.67 12.39
CA ASP A 917 38.81 13.27 12.45
C ASP A 917 38.17 12.79 11.13
N THR A 918 37.33 13.64 10.52
CA THR A 918 36.47 13.22 9.39
C THR A 918 37.08 13.53 8.01
N PHE A 919 37.92 14.55 7.89
CA PHE A 919 38.51 14.98 6.62
C PHE A 919 40.00 14.59 6.50
N PHE A 920 40.80 14.73 7.57
CA PHE A 920 42.25 14.51 7.52
C PHE A 920 42.72 13.18 8.12
N GLU A 921 42.02 12.61 9.11
CA GLU A 921 42.50 11.42 9.83
C GLU A 921 41.84 10.10 9.43
N SER A 922 40.58 10.12 8.95
CA SER A 922 39.78 8.98 8.42
C SER A 922 40.45 7.60 8.59
N LYS A 923 40.23 6.97 9.76
CA LYS A 923 40.79 5.65 10.13
C LYS A 923 39.97 4.44 9.64
N GLY A 924 39.03 4.63 8.71
CA GLY A 924 38.08 3.58 8.28
C GLY A 924 38.55 2.75 7.08
N ASN A 925 38.37 1.43 7.16
CA ASN A 925 38.58 0.46 6.07
C ASN A 925 37.87 0.89 4.77
N GLY A 926 38.61 1.47 3.82
CA GLY A 926 38.26 1.54 2.39
C GLY A 926 36.93 2.18 1.97
N MET A 927 36.12 2.71 2.89
CA MET A 927 34.81 3.26 2.59
C MET A 927 34.91 4.79 2.57
N HIS A 928 34.71 5.38 1.39
CA HIS A 928 34.69 6.81 1.14
C HIS A 928 33.88 7.59 2.20
N VAL A 929 34.31 8.81 2.55
CA VAL A 929 33.48 9.77 3.30
C VAL A 929 32.15 9.92 2.56
N TYR A 930 31.07 9.36 3.12
CA TYR A 930 29.74 9.43 2.51
C TYR A 930 29.35 10.90 2.33
N VAL A 931 29.13 11.29 1.07
CA VAL A 931 28.86 12.67 0.61
C VAL A 931 27.66 13.32 1.32
N ALA A 932 26.75 12.53 1.90
CA ALA A 932 25.49 13.03 2.46
C ALA A 932 25.48 13.29 3.99
N THR A 933 26.46 12.82 4.78
CA THR A 933 26.33 12.77 6.26
C THR A 933 27.57 13.21 7.07
N GLY A 934 28.43 14.06 6.52
CA GLY A 934 29.68 14.53 7.18
C GLY A 934 29.73 16.04 7.49
N ILE A 935 30.89 16.53 7.94
CA ILE A 935 31.14 17.97 8.19
C ILE A 935 31.26 18.80 6.89
N VAL A 936 31.55 18.15 5.76
CA VAL A 936 31.74 18.81 4.45
C VAL A 936 30.48 19.58 3.98
N PRO A 937 29.26 19.01 4.00
CA PRO A 937 28.04 19.76 3.75
C PRO A 937 27.80 20.95 4.70
N VAL A 938 28.23 20.85 5.95
CA VAL A 938 28.11 21.93 6.95
C VAL A 938 29.09 23.07 6.61
N LEU A 939 30.35 22.73 6.31
CA LEU A 939 31.38 23.67 5.87
C LEU A 939 30.93 24.43 4.61
N SER A 940 30.48 23.70 3.59
CA SER A 940 29.99 24.29 2.33
C SER A 940 28.81 25.24 2.56
N ALA A 941 27.80 24.82 3.33
CA ALA A 941 26.68 25.68 3.68
C ALA A 941 27.12 26.91 4.49
N TYR A 942 28.04 26.78 5.45
CA TYR A 942 28.51 27.90 6.26
C TYR A 942 29.17 28.99 5.42
N VAL A 943 30.08 28.62 4.51
CA VAL A 943 30.79 29.60 3.67
C VAL A 943 29.87 30.24 2.63
N LEU A 944 28.82 29.53 2.19
CA LEU A 944 27.84 30.06 1.22
C LEU A 944 26.67 30.82 1.86
N CYS A 945 26.37 30.60 3.14
CA CYS A 945 25.19 31.15 3.82
C CYS A 945 25.35 32.62 4.25
N THR A 946 25.50 33.53 3.30
CA THR A 946 25.56 34.97 3.55
C THR A 946 25.03 35.75 2.36
N LYS A 947 24.42 36.91 2.63
CA LYS A 947 23.97 37.88 1.61
C LYS A 947 25.01 38.99 1.34
N ASP A 948 26.09 38.99 2.10
CA ASP A 948 27.16 39.99 2.02
C ASP A 948 28.46 39.33 1.52
N GLU A 949 29.05 39.91 0.46
CA GLU A 949 30.29 39.41 -0.15
C GLU A 949 31.48 39.50 0.82
N ASN A 950 31.61 40.57 1.60
CA ASN A 950 32.74 40.73 2.51
C ASN A 950 32.73 39.66 3.60
N LEU A 951 31.57 39.36 4.17
CA LEU A 951 31.39 38.28 5.12
C LEU A 951 31.64 36.90 4.48
N GLN A 952 31.29 36.73 3.21
CA GLN A 952 31.59 35.49 2.47
C GLN A 952 33.10 35.27 2.35
N ILE A 953 33.83 36.32 1.96
CA ILE A 953 35.29 36.30 1.85
C ILE A 953 35.93 36.11 3.22
N GLN A 954 35.42 36.76 4.27
CA GLN A 954 35.88 36.55 5.64
C GLN A 954 35.73 35.07 6.05
N ARG A 955 34.59 34.43 5.78
CA ARG A 955 34.38 32.99 6.08
C ARG A 955 35.28 32.09 5.25
N TYR A 956 35.51 32.44 3.99
CA TYR A 956 36.47 31.75 3.13
C TYR A 956 37.88 31.81 3.75
N GLU A 957 38.37 33.00 4.09
CA GLU A 957 39.72 33.22 4.63
C GLU A 957 39.91 32.57 6.00
N GLN A 958 38.91 32.66 6.87
CA GLN A 958 39.01 32.16 8.24
C GLN A 958 38.83 30.64 8.35
N VAL A 959 38.01 30.02 7.49
CA VAL A 959 37.60 28.61 7.64
C VAL A 959 38.01 27.75 6.45
N LEU A 960 37.60 28.11 5.23
CA LEU A 960 37.81 27.23 4.07
C LEU A 960 39.27 27.22 3.60
N LEU A 961 39.91 28.39 3.50
CA LEU A 961 41.28 28.54 3.01
C LEU A 961 42.31 27.73 3.84
N PRO A 962 42.28 27.74 5.18
CA PRO A 962 43.15 26.86 5.99
C PRO A 962 42.99 25.38 5.66
N ILE A 963 41.75 24.91 5.45
CA ILE A 963 41.44 23.51 5.11
C ILE A 963 41.96 23.19 3.71
N LEU A 964 41.74 24.06 2.72
CA LEU A 964 42.24 23.89 1.37
C LEU A 964 43.77 23.83 1.34
N ASN A 965 44.45 24.75 2.03
CA ASN A 965 45.90 24.78 2.09
C ASN A 965 46.47 23.49 2.68
N ARG A 966 45.93 23.01 3.81
CA ARG A 966 46.36 21.74 4.41
C ARG A 966 46.07 20.54 3.51
N ALA A 967 44.93 20.49 2.84
CA ALA A 967 44.62 19.40 1.92
C ALA A 967 45.56 19.37 0.70
N LEU A 968 45.94 20.55 0.20
CA LEU A 968 46.88 20.69 -0.91
C LEU A 968 48.32 20.34 -0.51
N THR A 969 48.74 20.60 0.74
CA THR A 969 50.06 20.12 1.20
C THR A 969 50.11 18.59 1.36
N MET A 970 48.99 17.96 1.68
CA MET A 970 48.84 16.50 1.81
C MET A 970 48.42 15.81 0.50
N TRP A 971 48.50 16.50 -0.65
CA TRP A 971 47.93 16.05 -1.93
C TRP A 971 48.46 14.71 -2.44
N GLU A 972 49.72 14.38 -2.15
CA GLU A 972 50.38 13.15 -2.57
C GLU A 972 50.32 12.02 -1.51
N GLU A 973 49.66 12.26 -0.37
CA GLU A 973 49.52 11.22 0.64
C GLU A 973 48.60 10.09 0.18
N SER A 974 49.06 8.85 0.36
CA SER A 974 48.28 7.66 0.07
C SER A 974 48.27 6.69 1.25
N ARG A 975 47.14 6.01 1.43
CA ARG A 975 46.97 4.89 2.38
C ARG A 975 46.39 3.72 1.59
N ASP A 976 47.00 2.54 1.72
CA ASP A 976 46.60 1.32 1.00
C ASP A 976 46.44 1.50 -0.53
N GLY A 977 47.31 2.32 -1.15
CA GLY A 977 47.27 2.61 -2.58
C GLY A 977 46.21 3.64 -3.02
N HIS A 978 45.46 4.24 -2.08
CA HIS A 978 44.44 5.25 -2.34
C HIS A 978 44.85 6.64 -1.84
N PHE A 979 44.75 7.65 -2.70
CA PHE A 979 44.95 9.06 -2.34
C PHE A 979 43.70 9.61 -1.62
N TYR A 980 43.59 9.32 -0.33
CA TYR A 980 42.40 9.62 0.47
C TYR A 980 42.11 11.13 0.60
N ILE A 981 43.15 11.97 0.75
CA ILE A 981 43.01 13.44 0.79
C ILE A 981 42.47 13.99 -0.54
N ARG A 982 42.95 13.47 -1.68
CA ARG A 982 42.40 13.86 -2.99
C ARG A 982 40.93 13.55 -3.11
N SER A 983 40.51 12.36 -2.67
CA SER A 983 39.09 11.99 -2.68
C SER A 983 38.24 12.91 -1.80
N ASN A 984 38.70 13.22 -0.59
CA ASN A 984 37.99 14.10 0.34
C ASN A 984 37.92 15.54 -0.20
N PHE A 985 39.00 16.03 -0.82
CA PHE A 985 39.01 17.32 -1.50
C PHE A 985 38.03 17.36 -2.67
N MET A 986 38.00 16.33 -3.52
CA MET A 986 37.04 16.24 -4.62
C MET A 986 35.59 16.25 -4.10
N ASN A 987 35.31 15.59 -2.96
CA ASN A 987 33.99 15.63 -2.33
C ASN A 987 33.61 17.03 -1.85
N LEU A 988 34.55 17.78 -1.25
CA LEU A 988 34.32 19.17 -0.84
C LEU A 988 34.02 20.07 -2.05
N ILE A 989 34.79 19.94 -3.12
CA ILE A 989 34.59 20.65 -4.38
C ILE A 989 33.24 20.31 -5.00
N ASN A 990 32.86 19.02 -5.06
CA ASN A 990 31.53 18.59 -5.53
C ASN A 990 30.40 19.20 -4.71
N GLN A 991 30.55 19.24 -3.39
CA GLN A 991 29.54 19.75 -2.48
C GLN A 991 29.36 21.27 -2.65
N ILE A 992 30.44 22.04 -2.73
CA ILE A 992 30.39 23.49 -2.97
C ILE A 992 29.73 23.81 -4.32
N GLN A 993 30.00 23.02 -5.36
CA GLN A 993 29.36 23.18 -6.67
C GLN A 993 27.87 22.89 -6.62
N THR A 994 27.48 21.82 -5.94
CA THR A 994 26.07 21.44 -5.77
C THR A 994 25.32 22.50 -4.95
N ASP A 995 25.96 23.02 -3.89
CA ASP A 995 25.39 24.06 -3.03
C ASP A 995 25.35 25.45 -3.69
N LEU A 996 26.01 25.68 -4.83
CA LEU A 996 25.71 26.87 -5.65
C LEU A 996 24.23 26.88 -6.06
N ARG A 997 23.72 25.74 -6.52
CA ARG A 997 22.30 25.54 -6.84
C ARG A 997 21.47 25.41 -5.57
N ASP A 998 21.72 24.37 -4.79
CA ASP A 998 20.86 23.90 -3.69
C ASP A 998 20.88 24.82 -2.46
N TYR A 999 21.82 25.76 -2.41
CA TYR A 999 21.98 26.62 -1.25
C TYR A 999 22.07 28.09 -1.63
N ALA A 1000 22.97 28.49 -2.52
CA ALA A 1000 23.19 29.90 -2.81
C ALA A 1000 22.03 30.51 -3.62
N VAL A 1001 21.69 29.90 -4.76
CA VAL A 1001 20.59 30.38 -5.61
C VAL A 1001 19.23 30.15 -4.95
N GLU A 1002 18.93 28.93 -4.51
CA GLU A 1002 17.60 28.59 -3.96
C GLU A 1002 17.25 29.34 -2.66
N ASN A 1003 18.23 29.63 -1.79
CA ASN A 1003 17.98 30.38 -0.53
C ASN A 1003 18.22 31.89 -0.65
N ASN A 1004 18.40 32.40 -1.86
CA ASN A 1004 18.67 33.79 -2.15
C ASN A 1004 19.91 34.39 -1.41
N MET A 1005 21.04 33.70 -1.46
CA MET A 1005 22.32 34.15 -0.88
C MET A 1005 23.19 34.87 -1.91
N ASN A 1006 24.35 35.38 -1.48
CA ASN A 1006 25.35 35.98 -2.36
C ASN A 1006 25.95 34.92 -3.30
N ILE A 1007 25.98 35.21 -4.60
CA ILE A 1007 26.64 34.33 -5.58
C ILE A 1007 28.16 34.37 -5.33
N PRO A 1008 28.82 33.22 -5.11
CA PRO A 1008 30.18 33.18 -4.58
C PRO A 1008 31.29 33.40 -5.63
N LEU A 1009 31.14 34.37 -6.55
CA LEU A 1009 32.07 34.51 -7.67
C LEU A 1009 33.51 34.76 -7.20
N LYS A 1010 33.72 35.77 -6.35
CA LYS A 1010 35.05 36.12 -5.83
C LYS A 1010 35.69 34.98 -5.04
N MET A 1011 34.91 34.25 -4.24
CA MET A 1011 35.38 33.05 -3.54
C MET A 1011 35.82 31.95 -4.54
N PHE A 1012 35.04 31.70 -5.59
CA PHE A 1012 35.36 30.69 -6.60
C PHE A 1012 36.64 31.04 -7.38
N MET A 1013 36.86 32.32 -7.69
CA MET A 1013 38.11 32.82 -8.29
C MET A 1013 39.32 32.66 -7.33
N ASN A 1014 39.13 32.90 -6.04
CA ASN A 1014 40.19 32.67 -5.05
C ASN A 1014 40.56 31.19 -4.94
N ILE A 1015 39.56 30.29 -4.91
CA ILE A 1015 39.80 28.84 -4.94
C ILE A 1015 40.54 28.44 -6.23
N GLN A 1016 40.15 29.01 -7.37
CA GLN A 1016 40.83 28.77 -8.64
C GLN A 1016 42.31 29.16 -8.55
N THR A 1017 42.61 30.33 -7.97
CA THR A 1017 43.98 30.82 -7.81
C THR A 1017 44.82 29.88 -6.95
N GLU A 1018 44.30 29.41 -5.82
CA GLU A 1018 45.01 28.46 -4.94
C GLU A 1018 45.22 27.10 -5.62
N LEU A 1019 44.25 26.60 -6.39
CA LEU A 1019 44.40 25.36 -7.15
C LEU A 1019 45.53 25.46 -8.19
N HIS A 1020 45.59 26.56 -8.95
CA HIS A 1020 46.63 26.75 -9.98
C HIS A 1020 48.01 26.97 -9.37
N LYS A 1021 48.08 27.58 -8.19
CA LYS A 1021 49.33 27.79 -7.46
C LYS A 1021 49.90 26.49 -6.89
N SER A 1022 49.03 25.61 -6.38
CA SER A 1022 49.45 24.41 -5.63
C SER A 1022 49.51 23.13 -6.46
N LEU A 1023 48.79 23.03 -7.58
CA LEU A 1023 48.69 21.80 -8.38
C LEU A 1023 49.31 21.96 -9.77
N SER A 1024 50.07 20.97 -10.21
CA SER A 1024 50.58 20.94 -11.58
C SER A 1024 49.47 20.58 -12.57
N LEU A 1025 49.41 21.34 -13.67
CA LEU A 1025 48.40 21.17 -14.71
C LEU A 1025 48.46 19.78 -15.36
N THR A 1026 49.66 19.27 -15.64
CA THR A 1026 49.88 17.98 -16.30
C THR A 1026 49.28 16.79 -15.54
N LYS A 1027 49.26 16.83 -14.21
CA LYS A 1027 48.71 15.74 -13.38
C LYS A 1027 47.24 15.94 -12.99
N ASN A 1028 46.75 17.18 -13.01
CA ASN A 1028 45.44 17.54 -12.44
C ASN A 1028 44.53 18.26 -13.44
N TYR A 1029 44.76 18.08 -14.74
CA TYR A 1029 44.05 18.78 -15.82
C TYR A 1029 42.53 18.73 -15.64
N VAL A 1030 41.94 17.55 -15.40
CA VAL A 1030 40.48 17.40 -15.25
C VAL A 1030 39.92 18.27 -14.12
N LEU A 1031 40.56 18.29 -12.94
CA LEU A 1031 40.13 19.12 -11.81
C LEU A 1031 40.26 20.62 -12.10
N LEU A 1032 41.41 21.04 -12.62
CA LEU A 1032 41.69 22.45 -12.92
C LEU A 1032 40.75 22.99 -14.01
N THR A 1033 40.55 22.23 -15.08
CA THR A 1033 39.62 22.56 -16.16
C THR A 1033 38.18 22.55 -15.66
N ARG A 1034 37.78 21.57 -14.86
CA ARG A 1034 36.44 21.54 -14.24
C ARG A 1034 36.18 22.79 -13.41
N TRP A 1035 37.14 23.22 -12.58
CA TRP A 1035 36.97 24.41 -11.75
C TRP A 1035 36.99 25.70 -12.60
N LYS A 1036 37.82 25.77 -13.66
CA LYS A 1036 37.78 26.87 -14.66
C LYS A 1036 36.38 27.00 -15.30
N LEU A 1037 35.80 25.89 -15.72
CA LEU A 1037 34.45 25.83 -16.27
C LEU A 1037 33.39 26.23 -15.23
N MET A 1038 33.56 25.80 -13.97
CA MET A 1038 32.67 26.19 -12.88
C MET A 1038 32.70 27.70 -12.61
N VAL A 1039 33.89 28.33 -12.59
CA VAL A 1039 34.02 29.79 -12.46
C VAL A 1039 33.29 30.50 -13.60
N ALA A 1040 33.48 30.04 -14.84
CA ALA A 1040 32.78 30.59 -16.00
C ALA A 1040 31.25 30.48 -15.89
N LEU A 1041 30.73 29.35 -15.41
CA LEU A 1041 29.31 29.19 -15.13
C LEU A 1041 28.84 30.16 -14.02
N THR A 1042 29.60 30.28 -12.93
CA THR A 1042 29.26 31.17 -11.81
C THR A 1042 29.21 32.64 -12.23
N VAL A 1043 30.08 33.10 -13.13
CA VAL A 1043 30.02 34.46 -13.72
C VAL A 1043 28.68 34.70 -14.40
N LEU A 1044 28.22 33.74 -15.22
CA LEU A 1044 26.94 33.85 -15.92
C LEU A 1044 25.75 33.78 -14.96
N VAL A 1045 25.85 32.94 -13.93
CA VAL A 1045 24.85 32.85 -12.86
C VAL A 1045 24.75 34.19 -12.12
N GLU A 1046 25.87 34.77 -11.68
CA GLU A 1046 25.89 36.06 -10.96
C GLU A 1046 25.27 37.19 -11.79
N LYS A 1047 25.63 37.27 -13.08
CA LYS A 1047 25.10 38.28 -14.00
C LYS A 1047 23.59 38.19 -14.18
N ALA A 1048 23.03 36.98 -14.23
CA ALA A 1048 21.60 36.76 -14.50
C ALA A 1048 20.74 36.64 -13.24
N TYR A 1049 21.37 36.38 -12.09
CA TYR A 1049 20.69 36.13 -10.83
C TYR A 1049 19.79 37.29 -10.34
N PRO A 1050 20.17 38.59 -10.45
CA PRO A 1050 19.30 39.71 -10.05
C PRO A 1050 17.93 39.71 -10.74
N ASP A 1051 17.86 39.24 -12.00
CA ASP A 1051 16.66 39.26 -12.83
C ASP A 1051 15.77 38.03 -12.65
N LEU A 1052 16.37 36.84 -12.50
CA LEU A 1052 15.66 35.56 -12.62
C LEU A 1052 15.44 34.83 -11.30
N LYS A 1053 16.39 34.93 -10.35
CA LYS A 1053 16.34 34.34 -8.99
C LYS A 1053 16.00 32.84 -8.89
N ASP A 1054 16.07 32.12 -9.99
CA ASP A 1054 15.72 30.70 -10.10
C ASP A 1054 16.76 29.98 -10.95
N TRP A 1055 17.26 28.84 -10.46
CA TRP A 1055 18.35 28.11 -11.11
C TRP A 1055 18.00 27.67 -12.53
N MET A 1056 16.80 27.14 -12.74
CA MET A 1056 16.39 26.62 -14.05
C MET A 1056 16.29 27.76 -15.06
N ASN A 1057 15.68 28.88 -14.69
CA ASN A 1057 15.60 30.04 -15.58
C ASN A 1057 16.98 30.63 -15.88
N ILE A 1058 17.86 30.74 -14.87
CA ILE A 1058 19.22 31.26 -15.03
C ILE A 1058 20.01 30.37 -15.98
N THR A 1059 20.02 29.06 -15.75
CA THR A 1059 20.80 28.13 -16.57
C THR A 1059 20.24 28.03 -17.99
N LYS A 1060 18.92 28.01 -18.17
CA LYS A 1060 18.29 28.03 -19.50
C LYS A 1060 18.64 29.28 -20.31
N LYS A 1061 18.62 30.48 -19.69
CA LYS A 1061 19.01 31.73 -20.36
C LYS A 1061 20.49 31.74 -20.77
N ASN A 1062 21.35 31.17 -19.93
CA ASN A 1062 22.80 31.28 -20.09
C ASN A 1062 23.45 30.06 -20.77
N ALA A 1063 22.74 28.95 -20.99
CA ALA A 1063 23.29 27.75 -21.61
C ALA A 1063 23.96 28.01 -22.98
N PRO A 1064 23.40 28.84 -23.90
CA PRO A 1064 24.08 29.15 -25.16
C PRO A 1064 25.39 29.95 -24.97
N GLU A 1065 25.40 30.92 -24.04
CA GLU A 1065 26.59 31.74 -23.74
C GLU A 1065 27.68 30.88 -23.06
N PHE A 1066 27.27 29.99 -22.14
CA PHE A 1066 28.16 29.04 -21.50
C PHE A 1066 28.76 28.05 -22.50
N GLY A 1067 27.96 27.52 -23.44
CA GLY A 1067 28.44 26.64 -24.50
C GLY A 1067 29.51 27.29 -25.38
N LYS A 1068 29.32 28.57 -25.77
CA LYS A 1068 30.32 29.33 -26.53
C LYS A 1068 31.63 29.51 -25.78
N LEU A 1069 31.57 29.80 -24.48
CA LEU A 1069 32.78 29.89 -23.63
C LEU A 1069 33.50 28.53 -23.53
N CYS A 1070 32.74 27.44 -23.36
CA CYS A 1070 33.32 26.09 -23.31
C CYS A 1070 34.01 25.72 -24.63
N LEU A 1071 33.40 26.05 -25.78
CA LEU A 1071 34.02 25.85 -27.09
C LEU A 1071 35.31 26.65 -27.23
N GLN A 1072 35.31 27.92 -26.81
CA GLN A 1072 36.52 28.75 -26.85
C GLN A 1072 37.65 28.13 -26.02
N TYR A 1073 37.36 27.70 -24.78
CA TYR A 1073 38.37 27.05 -23.94
C TYR A 1073 38.88 25.73 -24.53
N LEU A 1074 38.00 24.95 -25.16
CA LEU A 1074 38.43 23.72 -25.84
C LEU A 1074 39.37 24.03 -27.02
N LYS A 1075 39.09 25.07 -27.81
CA LYS A 1075 39.97 25.51 -28.92
C LYS A 1075 41.34 25.95 -28.41
N GLU A 1076 41.36 26.72 -27.32
CA GLU A 1076 42.59 27.15 -26.66
C GLU A 1076 43.40 25.93 -26.18
N ASP A 1077 42.76 24.96 -25.54
CA ASP A 1077 43.42 23.78 -25.00
C ASP A 1077 43.90 22.83 -26.11
N VAL A 1078 43.14 22.66 -27.20
CA VAL A 1078 43.55 21.88 -28.38
C VAL A 1078 44.80 22.49 -29.02
N THR A 1079 44.84 23.82 -29.13
CA THR A 1079 45.98 24.56 -29.70
C THR A 1079 47.20 24.48 -28.79
N THR A 1080 46.99 24.54 -27.47
CA THR A 1080 48.07 24.59 -26.47
C THR A 1080 48.68 23.22 -26.18
N TYR A 1081 47.88 22.15 -26.18
CA TYR A 1081 48.31 20.81 -25.79
C TYR A 1081 48.33 19.85 -26.98
N MET A 1082 47.20 19.21 -27.28
CA MET A 1082 47.06 18.25 -28.38
C MET A 1082 45.58 18.01 -28.71
N PRO A 1083 45.23 17.58 -29.94
CA PRO A 1083 43.86 17.31 -30.34
C PRO A 1083 43.06 16.41 -29.39
N CYS A 1084 43.66 15.33 -28.87
CA CYS A 1084 42.94 14.38 -28.02
C CYS A 1084 42.63 14.88 -26.59
N ILE A 1085 43.03 16.12 -26.24
CA ILE A 1085 42.70 16.75 -24.96
C ILE A 1085 41.19 16.86 -24.75
N TYR A 1086 40.40 16.85 -25.83
CA TYR A 1086 38.93 16.85 -25.79
C TYR A 1086 38.37 15.74 -24.90
N LYS A 1087 39.06 14.59 -24.77
CA LYS A 1087 38.61 13.49 -23.91
C LYS A 1087 38.59 13.89 -22.44
N LEU A 1088 39.69 14.47 -21.95
CA LEU A 1088 39.81 14.94 -20.57
C LEU A 1088 38.95 16.19 -20.34
N PHE A 1089 38.84 17.07 -21.34
CA PHE A 1089 37.94 18.22 -21.29
C PHE A 1089 36.48 17.79 -21.18
N SER A 1090 36.05 16.76 -21.94
CA SER A 1090 34.69 16.23 -21.88
C SER A 1090 34.37 15.64 -20.51
N GLU A 1091 35.33 15.00 -19.86
CA GLU A 1091 35.17 14.48 -18.49
C GLU A 1091 34.99 15.64 -17.50
N ALA A 1092 35.81 16.69 -17.60
CA ALA A 1092 35.69 17.89 -16.77
C ALA A 1092 34.35 18.61 -16.98
N LEU A 1093 33.94 18.80 -18.25
CA LEU A 1093 32.69 19.46 -18.61
C LEU A 1093 31.47 18.66 -18.15
N ASN A 1094 31.47 17.33 -18.33
CA ASN A 1094 30.37 16.47 -17.92
C ASN A 1094 30.09 16.58 -16.40
N GLN A 1095 31.14 16.74 -15.59
CA GLN A 1095 30.98 16.95 -14.15
C GLN A 1095 30.29 18.29 -13.83
N VAL A 1096 30.52 19.36 -14.61
CA VAL A 1096 29.86 20.66 -14.43
C VAL A 1096 28.42 20.65 -14.95
N ILE A 1097 28.20 20.15 -16.17
CA ILE A 1097 26.85 20.15 -16.79
C ILE A 1097 25.91 19.10 -16.20
N SER A 1098 26.39 18.24 -15.31
CA SER A 1098 25.56 17.34 -14.51
C SER A 1098 24.53 18.09 -13.64
N LEU A 1099 24.76 19.39 -13.38
CA LEU A 1099 23.85 20.29 -12.66
C LEU A 1099 22.72 20.87 -13.54
N LEU A 1100 22.73 20.58 -14.85
CA LEU A 1100 21.82 21.13 -15.85
C LEU A 1100 20.78 20.09 -16.34
N GLN A 1101 19.64 20.57 -16.82
CA GLN A 1101 18.62 19.78 -17.53
C GLN A 1101 19.05 19.49 -18.97
N ASP A 1102 18.35 18.54 -19.58
CA ASP A 1102 18.69 18.03 -20.91
C ASP A 1102 18.54 19.08 -22.02
N ASP A 1103 17.57 19.99 -21.90
CA ASP A 1103 17.39 21.11 -22.84
C ASP A 1103 18.57 22.09 -22.78
N GLU A 1104 19.09 22.39 -21.59
CA GLU A 1104 20.26 23.27 -21.44
C GLU A 1104 21.54 22.60 -21.94
N LYS A 1105 21.69 21.28 -21.73
CA LYS A 1105 22.82 20.52 -22.29
C LYS A 1105 22.78 20.53 -23.82
N LYS A 1106 21.60 20.47 -24.43
CA LYS A 1106 21.44 20.59 -25.88
C LYS A 1106 22.03 21.91 -26.39
N GLU A 1107 21.64 23.04 -25.80
CA GLU A 1107 22.15 24.36 -26.22
C GLU A 1107 23.69 24.45 -26.12
N ILE A 1108 24.29 23.81 -25.11
CA ILE A 1108 25.74 23.72 -24.97
C ILE A 1108 26.34 22.89 -26.11
N TYR A 1109 25.73 21.76 -26.45
CA TYR A 1109 26.21 20.93 -27.56
C TYR A 1109 26.06 21.62 -28.91
N ASP A 1110 24.94 22.33 -29.15
CA ASP A 1110 24.74 23.12 -30.37
C ASP A 1110 25.83 24.19 -30.52
N ALA A 1111 26.32 24.77 -29.42
CA ALA A 1111 27.47 25.67 -29.46
C ALA A 1111 28.75 24.95 -29.94
N PHE A 1112 29.05 23.75 -29.46
CA PHE A 1112 30.21 22.96 -29.91
C PHE A 1112 30.13 22.57 -31.40
N LEU A 1113 28.92 22.38 -31.91
CA LEU A 1113 28.67 22.01 -33.31
C LEU A 1113 28.56 23.23 -34.25
N SER A 1114 28.62 24.46 -33.72
CA SER A 1114 28.49 25.69 -34.52
C SER A 1114 29.70 26.02 -35.40
N ASP A 1115 30.84 25.37 -35.19
CA ASP A 1115 32.04 25.51 -36.00
C ASP A 1115 32.34 24.19 -36.73
N GLU A 1116 31.94 24.13 -37.99
CA GLU A 1116 32.08 22.94 -38.85
C GLU A 1116 33.54 22.53 -39.08
N ASP A 1117 34.50 23.46 -38.96
CA ASP A 1117 35.92 23.13 -39.18
C ASP A 1117 36.59 22.55 -37.91
N PHE A 1118 35.93 22.65 -36.75
CA PHE A 1118 36.49 22.23 -35.47
C PHE A 1118 36.07 20.81 -35.06
N ILE A 1119 36.76 19.81 -35.62
CA ILE A 1119 36.51 18.37 -35.43
C ILE A 1119 36.39 17.97 -33.94
N GLN A 1120 37.23 18.53 -33.05
CA GLN A 1120 37.25 18.15 -31.63
C GLN A 1120 35.96 18.54 -30.90
N GLY A 1121 35.23 19.56 -31.37
CA GLY A 1121 33.90 19.90 -30.83
C GLY A 1121 32.86 18.80 -31.11
N TYR A 1122 32.92 18.21 -32.31
CA TYR A 1122 32.08 17.08 -32.69
C TYR A 1122 32.45 15.81 -31.91
N LEU A 1123 33.75 15.51 -31.76
CA LEU A 1123 34.22 14.35 -31.00
C LEU A 1123 33.87 14.43 -29.50
N LEU A 1124 34.00 15.61 -28.90
CA LEU A 1124 33.55 15.86 -27.53
C LEU A 1124 32.05 15.63 -27.40
N THR A 1125 31.27 16.18 -28.33
CA THR A 1125 29.81 16.02 -28.32
C THR A 1125 29.42 14.55 -28.41
N ILE A 1126 30.05 13.77 -29.30
CA ILE A 1126 29.85 12.30 -29.41
C ILE A 1126 30.11 11.61 -28.08
N GLN A 1127 31.26 11.91 -27.44
CA GLN A 1127 31.64 11.30 -26.16
C GLN A 1127 30.65 11.61 -25.02
N MET A 1128 30.02 12.78 -25.04
CA MET A 1128 29.05 13.22 -24.03
C MET A 1128 27.60 12.83 -24.35
N ASN A 1129 27.29 12.52 -25.61
CA ASN A 1129 25.94 12.23 -26.12
C ASN A 1129 25.32 10.92 -25.58
N GLY A 1130 26.06 10.14 -24.77
CA GLY A 1130 25.50 8.99 -24.06
C GLY A 1130 24.23 9.30 -23.24
N SER A 1131 24.02 10.57 -22.87
CA SER A 1131 22.90 11.09 -22.08
C SER A 1131 21.72 11.70 -22.86
N LEU A 1132 21.88 12.10 -24.14
CA LEU A 1132 20.85 12.80 -24.95
C LEU A 1132 20.41 12.00 -26.21
N ARG A 1133 20.24 10.68 -26.07
CA ARG A 1133 19.96 9.73 -27.18
C ARG A 1133 18.70 9.99 -28.02
N ASN A 1134 17.85 10.95 -27.65
CA ASN A 1134 16.55 11.23 -28.30
C ASN A 1134 16.52 12.54 -29.12
N ASN A 1135 17.65 13.25 -29.29
CA ASN A 1135 17.70 14.49 -30.04
C ASN A 1135 18.11 14.25 -31.51
N GLU A 1136 17.12 14.05 -32.39
CA GLU A 1136 17.32 13.77 -33.82
C GLU A 1136 18.09 14.87 -34.56
N GLU A 1137 17.84 16.14 -34.21
CA GLU A 1137 18.54 17.28 -34.82
C GLU A 1137 20.05 17.23 -34.55
N LEU A 1138 20.45 16.84 -33.34
CA LEU A 1138 21.86 16.72 -32.97
C LEU A 1138 22.53 15.51 -33.66
N LYS A 1139 21.79 14.41 -33.85
CA LYS A 1139 22.28 13.24 -34.59
C LYS A 1139 22.49 13.57 -36.06
N GLU A 1140 21.56 14.29 -36.67
CA GLU A 1140 21.65 14.72 -38.07
C GLU A 1140 22.90 15.57 -38.28
N LYS A 1141 23.14 16.59 -37.44
CA LYS A 1141 24.34 17.44 -37.48
C LYS A 1141 25.65 16.63 -37.36
N LEU A 1142 25.69 15.61 -36.49
CA LEU A 1142 26.87 14.75 -36.31
C LEU A 1142 27.11 13.81 -37.50
N LEU A 1143 26.04 13.26 -38.10
CA LEU A 1143 26.12 12.33 -39.24
C LEU A 1143 26.39 13.04 -40.58
N SER A 1144 25.86 14.25 -40.74
CA SER A 1144 26.03 15.06 -41.96
C SER A 1144 27.42 15.69 -42.08
N HIS A 1145 28.19 15.73 -40.98
CA HIS A 1145 29.51 16.33 -40.96
C HIS A 1145 30.48 15.71 -41.99
N PRO A 1146 31.28 16.48 -42.75
CA PRO A 1146 32.11 15.94 -43.84
C PRO A 1146 33.30 15.09 -43.37
N SER A 1147 33.78 15.25 -42.13
CA SER A 1147 34.93 14.50 -41.61
C SER A 1147 34.63 13.00 -41.38
N VAL A 1148 35.47 12.14 -41.94
CA VAL A 1148 35.43 10.68 -41.75
C VAL A 1148 35.68 10.31 -40.28
N GLU A 1149 36.56 11.03 -39.59
CA GLU A 1149 36.89 10.80 -38.17
C GLU A 1149 35.67 10.96 -37.26
N VAL A 1150 34.86 12.01 -37.49
CA VAL A 1150 33.62 12.27 -36.74
C VAL A 1150 32.62 11.13 -36.94
N LYS A 1151 32.44 10.67 -38.19
CA LYS A 1151 31.54 9.56 -38.51
C LYS A 1151 32.00 8.25 -37.86
N MET A 1152 33.30 7.93 -37.95
CA MET A 1152 33.87 6.71 -37.33
C MET A 1152 33.63 6.69 -35.82
N HIS A 1153 33.92 7.78 -35.12
CA HIS A 1153 33.70 7.87 -33.68
C HIS A 1153 32.22 7.84 -33.28
N TYR A 1154 31.35 8.43 -34.09
CA TYR A 1154 29.89 8.35 -33.90
C TYR A 1154 29.41 6.89 -33.96
N TYR A 1155 29.80 6.15 -35.01
CA TYR A 1155 29.42 4.75 -35.20
C TYR A 1155 30.03 3.82 -34.14
N ASP A 1156 31.30 4.00 -33.77
CA ASP A 1156 31.96 3.19 -32.73
C ASP A 1156 31.25 3.29 -31.37
N GLN A 1157 30.74 4.47 -31.01
CA GLN A 1157 30.00 4.65 -29.75
C GLN A 1157 28.53 4.21 -29.80
N HIS A 1158 27.89 4.17 -30.98
CA HIS A 1158 26.43 3.98 -31.11
C HIS A 1158 26.00 2.68 -31.82
N GLN A 1159 26.92 1.94 -32.44
CA GLN A 1159 26.69 0.61 -33.02
C GLN A 1159 27.84 -0.36 -32.69
N PRO A 1160 27.75 -1.15 -31.60
CA PRO A 1160 28.83 -2.07 -31.21
C PRO A 1160 29.10 -3.22 -32.20
N ASN A 1161 28.33 -3.36 -33.28
CA ASN A 1161 28.45 -4.45 -34.26
C ASN A 1161 29.11 -4.06 -35.60
N SER A 1162 29.57 -2.82 -35.80
CA SER A 1162 30.20 -2.39 -37.06
C SER A 1162 31.74 -2.50 -37.08
N ARG A 1163 32.31 -3.57 -36.51
CA ARG A 1163 33.78 -3.80 -36.53
C ARG A 1163 34.33 -4.40 -37.83
N TYR A 1164 33.50 -4.58 -38.85
CA TYR A 1164 33.92 -5.06 -40.17
C TYR A 1164 33.40 -4.13 -41.24
N LEU A 1165 34.10 -3.03 -41.46
CA LEU A 1165 34.18 -2.27 -42.72
C LEU A 1165 35.05 -1.04 -42.48
N PHE A 1166 36.37 -1.25 -42.39
CA PHE A 1166 37.45 -0.42 -42.95
C PHE A 1166 38.75 -1.23 -42.92
#